data_AF-A0A5M9RDX6-F1
#
_entry.id   AF-A0A5M9RDX6-F1
#
_cell.length_a   1.000
_cell.length_b   1.000
_cell.length_c   1.000
_cell.angle_alpha   90.00
_cell.angle_beta   90.00
_cell.angle_gamma   90.00
#
_symmetry.space_group_name_H-M   'P 1'
#
loop_
_entity.id
_entity.type
_entity.pdbx_description
1 polymer ?
#
loop_
_entity_poly.entity_id
_entity_poly.type
_entity_poly.pdbx_seq_one_letter_code
_entity_poly.pdbx_strand_id
1 'polypeptide(L)'
;MIAGVAIRVKGKVQGVGFRPAVWQIAHQMALCGDVSNDSEGVLVHLLKSADVAGFIARLQAQCPPLARIDSIEQHDYTFAQHPAAFVICASGHGEMDTEIIPDAATCDACRAELFDPQNRRYRYPFINCTHCGPRFTIIRSMPYDRPNTAMSVFPFCPVCQKEYEDPGDRRFHAQPNACPDCGPQIWLTGVNQQVVARHNDAIAESVRQLHNGNILAMQGLGGFHLAVDAQNSDAVAKLRVRKHRPAKPFAVMIPSVDWLAACLGHEPDAALVTLLKSPAAPIVLIEEPRLFAALSPLIAPNLCEIGIMLPSNPLQHLLLHDSQRPLVMTSGNASGHTPALDSTTAFEQLNTIADVFLLHNREIIQRADDSLVRYQKDGNQMLRRARGYVPDTIDISAVTGRETPSILALGGDLKNAFCFLHHHQLITGPHLGDLDDLSVQAQQEASLALFQQIYQVHPQAVAADAHPGYVSHKTAMALAAAWQVPFIPVYHHHAHIAACLAEHGWRQEDGVVVGIALDGLGFGADNQLWGGEVLAGDYRNMIRTGGLPAVSLPGGDKAATQPWRNLLAHLHHAGLSADSPLSARLPEQGCELLIKAIEQGINSPRVSSCGRLFDAVACALGLISGPVSWEGEAACALESHALQCHNQGGMRTTKSLPVNPDNTINLLPLWMMLADGSLTSAEKAFRFHVMLTNTFAKMADNAAEQYQTNTVVLSGGVFNNRLLRSFIKAGLTHRHILEPRQLPCGDGGIAAGQAVIAALSGFGTC
;
A
#
# COMPACT_ATOMS: atom_id res chain seq x y z
N MET A 1 44.85 -9.76 -27.77
CA MET A 1 43.91 -8.67 -27.49
C MET A 1 42.86 -8.64 -28.59
N ILE A 2 41.69 -9.18 -28.31
CA ILE A 2 40.58 -9.28 -29.28
C ILE A 2 39.56 -8.20 -28.92
N ALA A 3 39.18 -7.40 -29.91
CA ALA A 3 38.24 -6.30 -29.71
C ALA A 3 36.85 -6.82 -29.31
N GLY A 4 36.36 -6.32 -28.20
CA GLY A 4 35.03 -6.60 -27.66
C GLY A 4 34.28 -5.31 -27.33
N VAL A 5 33.05 -5.48 -26.89
CA VAL A 5 32.19 -4.43 -26.34
C VAL A 5 31.70 -4.92 -24.97
N ALA A 6 31.86 -4.08 -23.97
CA ALA A 6 31.21 -4.23 -22.68
C ALA A 6 29.87 -3.47 -22.71
N ILE A 7 28.80 -4.17 -22.35
CA ILE A 7 27.46 -3.61 -22.23
C ILE A 7 27.10 -3.65 -20.76
N ARG A 8 26.98 -2.48 -20.15
CA ARG A 8 26.53 -2.30 -18.77
C ARG A 8 25.03 -2.05 -18.79
N VAL A 9 24.29 -2.87 -18.05
CA VAL A 9 22.84 -2.72 -17.89
C VAL A 9 22.55 -2.39 -16.43
N LYS A 10 21.90 -1.25 -16.19
CA LYS A 10 21.50 -0.76 -14.86
C LYS A 10 19.98 -0.80 -14.69
N GLY A 11 19.54 -0.85 -13.44
CA GLY A 11 18.14 -0.94 -13.02
C GLY A 11 17.84 -2.23 -12.26
N LYS A 12 16.57 -2.62 -12.22
CA LYS A 12 16.13 -3.86 -11.57
C LYS A 12 16.47 -5.08 -12.44
N VAL A 13 17.75 -5.46 -12.48
CA VAL A 13 18.27 -6.52 -13.36
C VAL A 13 18.95 -7.66 -12.60
N GLN A 14 18.98 -7.61 -11.27
CA GLN A 14 19.54 -8.67 -10.43
C GLN A 14 18.44 -9.46 -9.72
N GLY A 15 18.65 -10.76 -9.48
CA GLY A 15 17.66 -11.64 -8.82
C GLY A 15 16.38 -11.94 -9.63
N VAL A 16 16.19 -11.31 -10.79
CA VAL A 16 14.96 -11.32 -11.62
C VAL A 16 14.99 -12.32 -12.78
N GLY A 17 16.03 -13.14 -12.89
CA GLY A 17 16.23 -14.02 -14.05
C GLY A 17 16.84 -13.31 -15.27
N PHE A 18 17.56 -12.20 -15.08
CA PHE A 18 18.19 -11.45 -16.18
C PHE A 18 19.38 -12.15 -16.83
N ARG A 19 20.38 -12.62 -16.06
CA ARG A 19 21.55 -13.35 -16.61
C ARG A 19 21.15 -14.58 -17.45
N PRO A 20 20.17 -15.40 -17.03
CA PRO A 20 19.67 -16.50 -17.86
C PRO A 20 19.02 -15.99 -19.17
N ALA A 21 18.25 -14.90 -19.13
CA ALA A 21 17.69 -14.31 -20.35
C ALA A 21 18.78 -13.80 -21.30
N VAL A 22 19.79 -13.10 -20.78
CA VAL A 22 20.98 -12.67 -21.54
C VAL A 22 21.66 -13.88 -22.21
N TRP A 23 21.88 -14.95 -21.45
CA TRP A 23 22.50 -16.19 -21.96
C TRP A 23 21.65 -16.85 -23.05
N GLN A 24 20.33 -16.91 -22.89
CA GLN A 24 19.41 -17.47 -23.88
C GLN A 24 19.41 -16.65 -25.17
N ILE A 25 19.34 -15.32 -25.07
CA ILE A 25 19.39 -14.42 -26.25
C ILE A 25 20.73 -14.59 -26.98
N ALA A 26 21.83 -14.62 -26.24
CA ALA A 26 23.16 -14.81 -26.82
C ALA A 26 23.27 -16.15 -27.57
N HIS A 27 22.71 -17.24 -27.02
CA HIS A 27 22.69 -18.54 -27.69
C HIS A 27 21.80 -18.57 -28.92
N GLN A 28 20.60 -17.98 -28.85
CA GLN A 28 19.70 -17.87 -30.01
C GLN A 28 20.32 -17.07 -31.17
N MET A 29 21.23 -16.15 -30.85
CA MET A 29 21.97 -15.34 -31.80
C MET A 29 23.34 -15.92 -32.16
N ALA A 30 23.72 -17.08 -31.61
CA ALA A 30 25.03 -17.72 -31.77
C ALA A 30 26.22 -16.78 -31.44
N LEU A 31 26.08 -15.99 -30.37
CA LEU A 31 27.12 -15.07 -29.91
C LEU A 31 28.11 -15.77 -28.96
N CYS A 32 29.32 -15.23 -28.86
CA CYS A 32 30.33 -15.65 -27.87
C CYS A 32 30.67 -14.48 -26.95
N GLY A 33 30.91 -14.78 -25.66
CA GLY A 33 31.12 -13.76 -24.65
C GLY A 33 30.80 -14.25 -23.25
N ASP A 34 30.43 -13.32 -22.36
CA ASP A 34 30.03 -13.67 -21.02
C ASP A 34 29.05 -12.66 -20.41
N VAL A 35 28.36 -13.09 -19.35
CA VAL A 35 27.55 -12.23 -18.50
C VAL A 35 27.87 -12.44 -17.04
N SER A 36 27.95 -11.36 -16.28
CA SER A 36 28.18 -11.38 -14.83
C SER A 36 27.33 -10.33 -14.12
N ASN A 37 27.18 -10.48 -12.81
CA ASN A 37 26.66 -9.43 -11.93
C ASN A 37 27.82 -8.84 -11.12
N ASP A 38 27.75 -7.54 -10.88
CA ASP A 38 28.57 -6.79 -9.92
C ASP A 38 27.69 -5.76 -9.17
N SER A 39 28.28 -4.85 -8.40
CA SER A 39 27.55 -3.84 -7.63
C SER A 39 26.81 -2.80 -8.49
N GLU A 40 27.14 -2.66 -9.78
CA GLU A 40 26.54 -1.64 -10.66
C GLU A 40 25.40 -2.19 -11.54
N GLY A 41 25.14 -3.50 -11.51
CA GLY A 41 24.08 -4.15 -12.28
C GLY A 41 24.55 -5.40 -13.00
N VAL A 42 24.25 -5.50 -14.30
CA VAL A 42 24.65 -6.64 -15.14
C VAL A 42 25.69 -6.18 -16.15
N LEU A 43 26.79 -6.90 -16.25
CA LEU A 43 27.85 -6.68 -17.24
C LEU A 43 27.82 -7.80 -18.28
N VAL A 44 27.71 -7.43 -19.55
CA VAL A 44 27.74 -8.35 -20.68
C VAL A 44 28.94 -8.02 -21.57
N HIS A 45 29.79 -9.00 -21.85
CA HIS A 45 30.88 -8.86 -22.81
C HIS A 45 30.55 -9.60 -24.10
N LEU A 46 30.69 -8.93 -25.24
CA LEU A 46 30.51 -9.50 -26.58
C LEU A 46 31.69 -9.15 -27.49
N LEU A 47 31.94 -9.97 -28.52
CA LEU A 47 32.89 -9.63 -29.57
C LEU A 47 32.44 -8.39 -30.36
N LYS A 48 33.37 -7.52 -30.78
CA LYS A 48 33.04 -6.32 -31.56
C LYS A 48 32.49 -6.64 -32.96
N SER A 49 32.77 -7.84 -33.46
CA SER A 49 32.20 -8.38 -34.70
C SER A 49 30.76 -8.89 -34.56
N ALA A 50 30.21 -8.94 -33.34
CA ALA A 50 28.87 -9.42 -33.08
C ALA A 50 27.80 -8.35 -33.41
N ASP A 51 26.56 -8.78 -33.63
CA ASP A 51 25.42 -7.87 -33.76
C ASP A 51 24.98 -7.32 -32.39
N VAL A 52 25.77 -6.39 -31.85
CA VAL A 52 25.54 -5.75 -30.54
C VAL A 52 24.22 -4.98 -30.52
N ALA A 53 23.89 -4.29 -31.61
CA ALA A 53 22.65 -3.52 -31.72
C ALA A 53 21.41 -4.43 -31.71
N GLY A 54 21.43 -5.53 -32.48
CA GLY A 54 20.37 -6.54 -32.47
C GLY A 54 20.25 -7.26 -31.12
N PHE A 55 21.38 -7.50 -30.45
CA PHE A 55 21.39 -8.07 -29.10
C PHE A 55 20.68 -7.17 -28.08
N ILE A 56 21.03 -5.88 -28.05
CA ILE A 56 20.39 -4.89 -27.16
C ILE A 56 18.90 -4.77 -27.45
N ALA A 57 18.50 -4.71 -28.73
CA ALA A 57 17.09 -4.63 -29.12
C ALA A 57 16.30 -5.86 -28.64
N ARG A 58 16.86 -7.08 -28.75
CA ARG A 58 16.24 -8.29 -28.21
C ARG A 58 16.21 -8.31 -26.68
N LEU A 59 17.27 -7.85 -26.03
CA LEU A 59 17.33 -7.77 -24.57
C LEU A 59 16.24 -6.86 -24.01
N GLN A 60 15.99 -5.71 -24.66
CA GLN A 60 14.90 -4.81 -24.31
C GLN A 60 13.52 -5.43 -24.59
N ALA A 61 13.35 -6.09 -25.75
CA ALA A 61 12.07 -6.70 -26.13
C ALA A 61 11.71 -7.95 -25.33
N GLN A 62 12.70 -8.71 -24.85
CA GLN A 62 12.54 -9.97 -24.13
C GLN A 62 12.97 -9.84 -22.66
N CYS A 63 12.91 -8.63 -22.11
CA CYS A 63 13.24 -8.36 -20.71
C CYS A 63 12.38 -9.24 -19.79
N PRO A 64 12.97 -9.95 -18.79
CA PRO A 64 12.20 -10.79 -17.87
C PRO A 64 11.06 -10.00 -17.18
N PRO A 65 9.94 -10.65 -16.82
CA PRO A 65 8.76 -9.93 -16.30
C PRO A 65 8.98 -9.13 -15.01
N LEU A 66 9.96 -9.53 -14.20
CA LEU A 66 10.31 -8.83 -12.95
C LEU A 66 11.45 -7.82 -13.14
N ALA A 67 12.08 -7.82 -14.32
CA ALA A 67 13.22 -6.98 -14.62
C ALA A 67 12.81 -5.64 -15.22
N ARG A 68 13.57 -4.61 -14.90
CA ARG A 68 13.44 -3.27 -15.51
C ARG A 68 14.82 -2.77 -15.89
N ILE A 69 15.00 -2.41 -17.15
CA ILE A 69 16.23 -1.80 -17.64
C ILE A 69 16.05 -0.29 -17.58
N ASP A 70 16.85 0.37 -16.75
CA ASP A 70 16.81 1.82 -16.57
C ASP A 70 17.82 2.51 -17.48
N SER A 71 19.01 1.92 -17.67
CA SER A 71 19.99 2.38 -18.65
C SER A 71 20.82 1.24 -19.25
N ILE A 72 21.34 1.48 -20.45
CA ILE A 72 22.32 0.62 -21.12
C ILE A 72 23.48 1.49 -21.58
N GLU A 73 24.68 1.20 -21.10
CA GLU A 73 25.92 1.88 -21.45
C GLU A 73 26.84 0.92 -22.20
N GLN A 74 27.56 1.43 -23.20
CA GLN A 74 28.49 0.63 -24.02
C GLN A 74 29.90 1.19 -23.89
N HIS A 75 30.87 0.30 -23.67
CA HIS A 75 32.28 0.63 -23.57
C HIS A 75 33.11 -0.30 -24.44
N ASP A 76 34.23 0.20 -24.98
CA ASP A 76 35.20 -0.68 -25.64
C ASP A 76 35.79 -1.65 -24.60
N TYR A 77 35.84 -2.92 -24.96
CA TYR A 77 36.39 -3.99 -24.12
C TYR A 77 37.44 -4.77 -24.90
N THR A 78 38.37 -5.41 -24.20
CA THR A 78 39.36 -6.27 -24.87
C THR A 78 39.47 -7.61 -24.17
N PHE A 79 39.16 -8.67 -24.91
CA PHE A 79 39.36 -10.02 -24.42
C PHE A 79 40.84 -10.42 -24.48
N ALA A 80 41.30 -11.09 -23.43
CA ALA A 80 42.61 -11.72 -23.39
C ALA A 80 42.72 -12.87 -24.42
N GLN A 81 41.64 -13.66 -24.57
CA GLN A 81 41.53 -14.79 -25.49
C GLN A 81 40.15 -14.80 -26.16
N HIS A 82 40.01 -15.49 -27.30
CA HIS A 82 38.73 -15.54 -28.00
C HIS A 82 37.74 -16.38 -27.18
N PRO A 83 36.57 -15.85 -26.79
CA PRO A 83 35.55 -16.65 -26.12
C PRO A 83 35.05 -17.74 -27.07
N ALA A 84 35.07 -19.00 -26.62
CA ALA A 84 34.63 -20.15 -27.43
C ALA A 84 33.10 -20.33 -27.41
N ALA A 85 32.43 -19.79 -26.39
CA ALA A 85 30.99 -19.84 -26.19
C ALA A 85 30.53 -18.60 -25.42
N PHE A 86 29.22 -18.48 -25.19
CA PHE A 86 28.67 -17.51 -24.25
C PHE A 86 28.45 -18.17 -22.88
N VAL A 87 28.99 -17.59 -21.80
CA VAL A 87 28.93 -18.21 -20.46
C VAL A 87 28.36 -17.26 -19.42
N ILE A 88 27.70 -17.81 -18.40
CA ILE A 88 27.33 -17.05 -17.20
C ILE A 88 28.49 -17.19 -16.22
N CYS A 89 29.19 -16.09 -15.97
CA CYS A 89 30.28 -16.03 -15.02
C CYS A 89 29.76 -15.91 -13.57
N ALA A 90 30.52 -16.44 -12.62
CA ALA A 90 30.26 -16.21 -11.20
C ALA A 90 30.32 -14.71 -10.89
N SER A 91 29.44 -14.24 -10.00
CA SER A 91 29.39 -12.83 -9.58
C SER A 91 30.74 -12.38 -9.02
N GLY A 92 31.17 -11.16 -9.36
CA GLY A 92 32.40 -10.58 -8.79
C GLY A 92 32.26 -10.35 -7.28
N HIS A 93 33.35 -10.51 -6.52
CA HIS A 93 33.40 -10.16 -5.09
C HIS A 93 33.54 -8.64 -4.92
N GLY A 94 32.42 -7.93 -4.94
CA GLY A 94 32.27 -6.57 -4.42
C GLY A 94 31.22 -6.55 -3.31
N GLU A 95 31.09 -5.44 -2.57
CA GLU A 95 29.93 -5.23 -1.68
C GLU A 95 28.66 -5.40 -2.52
N MET A 96 27.90 -6.45 -2.23
CA MET A 96 26.77 -6.88 -3.05
C MET A 96 25.59 -5.93 -2.79
N ASP A 97 25.40 -4.95 -3.66
CA ASP A 97 24.22 -4.06 -3.68
C ASP A 97 23.03 -4.80 -4.33
N THR A 98 22.64 -5.94 -3.74
CA THR A 98 21.64 -6.83 -4.34
C THR A 98 20.24 -6.41 -3.92
N GLU A 99 19.51 -5.74 -4.82
CA GLU A 99 18.11 -5.41 -4.60
C GLU A 99 17.25 -6.68 -4.39
N ILE A 100 16.54 -6.75 -3.27
CA ILE A 100 15.54 -7.80 -3.05
C ILE A 100 14.27 -7.44 -3.81
N ILE A 101 13.74 -8.44 -4.50
CA ILE A 101 12.52 -8.28 -5.29
C ILE A 101 11.31 -8.64 -4.41
N PRO A 102 10.17 -7.93 -4.59
CA PRO A 102 8.91 -8.28 -3.98
C PRO A 102 8.44 -9.70 -4.30
N ASP A 103 7.54 -10.24 -3.49
CA ASP A 103 6.78 -11.42 -3.86
C ASP A 103 5.99 -11.17 -5.16
N ALA A 104 6.07 -12.12 -6.09
CA ALA A 104 5.45 -11.98 -7.40
C ALA A 104 4.35 -13.04 -7.63
N ALA A 105 3.24 -12.60 -8.23
CA ALA A 105 2.15 -13.46 -8.61
C ALA A 105 2.61 -14.55 -9.60
N THR A 106 1.92 -15.70 -9.58
CA THR A 106 2.22 -16.84 -10.45
C THR A 106 2.18 -16.41 -11.92
N CYS A 107 3.30 -16.56 -12.63
CA CYS A 107 3.37 -16.16 -14.04
C CYS A 107 2.54 -17.10 -14.94
N ASP A 108 2.15 -16.63 -16.12
CA ASP A 108 1.32 -17.40 -17.05
C ASP A 108 1.93 -18.76 -17.43
N ALA A 109 3.26 -18.85 -17.56
CA ALA A 109 3.94 -20.11 -17.85
C ALA A 109 3.78 -21.14 -16.71
N CYS A 110 3.96 -20.73 -15.46
CA CYS A 110 3.72 -21.60 -14.30
C CYS A 110 2.23 -21.93 -14.14
N ARG A 111 1.33 -20.99 -14.45
CA ARG A 111 -0.10 -21.24 -14.46
C ARG A 111 -0.50 -22.27 -15.51
N ALA A 112 0.08 -22.24 -16.71
CA ALA A 112 -0.14 -23.26 -17.73
C ALA A 112 0.30 -24.65 -17.24
N GLU A 113 1.50 -24.75 -16.66
CA GLU A 113 2.00 -26.01 -16.08
C GLU A 113 1.15 -26.51 -14.89
N LEU A 114 0.60 -25.59 -14.08
CA LEU A 114 -0.27 -25.93 -12.95
C LEU A 114 -1.53 -26.68 -13.39
N PHE A 115 -2.04 -26.38 -14.59
CA PHE A 115 -3.28 -26.97 -15.12
C PHE A 115 -3.05 -27.97 -16.26
N ASP A 116 -1.80 -28.26 -16.62
CA ASP A 116 -1.46 -29.27 -17.64
C ASP A 116 -1.32 -30.68 -17.01
N PRO A 117 -2.22 -31.63 -17.32
CA PRO A 117 -2.17 -33.00 -16.77
C PRO A 117 -0.90 -33.79 -17.14
N GLN A 118 -0.17 -33.38 -18.17
CA GLN A 118 1.08 -34.02 -18.58
C GLN A 118 2.29 -33.45 -17.84
N ASN A 119 2.14 -32.30 -17.18
CA ASN A 119 3.23 -31.70 -16.45
C ASN A 119 3.44 -32.39 -15.09
N ARG A 120 4.69 -32.62 -14.71
CA ARG A 120 5.04 -33.19 -13.40
C ARG A 120 4.60 -32.35 -12.19
N ARG A 121 4.30 -31.06 -12.41
CA ARG A 121 3.78 -30.12 -11.40
C ARG A 121 2.28 -29.86 -11.57
N TYR A 122 1.57 -30.73 -12.29
CA TYR A 122 0.12 -30.67 -12.40
C TYR A 122 -0.51 -30.56 -11.00
N ARG A 123 -1.30 -29.51 -10.81
CA ARG A 123 -1.99 -29.16 -9.56
C ARG A 123 -1.09 -29.01 -8.33
N TYR A 124 0.20 -28.75 -8.51
CA TYR A 124 1.14 -28.56 -7.40
C TYR A 124 1.02 -27.14 -6.80
N PRO A 125 0.56 -26.97 -5.54
CA PRO A 125 0.17 -25.67 -4.98
C PRO A 125 1.33 -24.72 -4.64
N PHE A 126 2.58 -25.12 -4.90
CA PHE A 126 3.78 -24.30 -4.67
C PHE A 126 4.63 -24.10 -5.92
N ILE A 127 4.07 -24.39 -7.11
CA ILE A 127 4.78 -24.14 -8.38
C ILE A 127 5.24 -22.69 -8.49
N ASN A 128 6.52 -22.51 -8.85
CA ASN A 128 7.11 -21.22 -9.13
C ASN A 128 8.28 -21.39 -10.13
N CYS A 129 8.84 -20.26 -10.55
CA CYS A 129 10.08 -20.18 -11.33
C CYS A 129 10.84 -18.90 -10.96
N THR A 130 11.93 -18.58 -11.66
CA THR A 130 12.70 -17.34 -11.44
C THR A 130 11.86 -16.07 -11.60
N HIS A 131 10.81 -16.09 -12.42
CA HIS A 131 9.95 -14.94 -12.72
C HIS A 131 8.71 -14.78 -11.82
N CYS A 132 8.48 -15.68 -10.85
CA CYS A 132 7.30 -15.60 -9.97
C CYS A 132 7.47 -16.32 -8.63
N GLY A 133 6.47 -16.19 -7.75
CA GLY A 133 6.41 -16.86 -6.46
C GLY A 133 6.96 -16.01 -5.32
N PRO A 134 7.03 -16.58 -4.10
CA PRO A 134 7.48 -15.85 -2.93
C PRO A 134 8.96 -15.47 -3.04
N ARG A 135 9.29 -14.31 -2.48
CA ARG A 135 10.63 -13.74 -2.35
C ARG A 135 10.76 -13.21 -0.93
N PHE A 136 10.48 -11.93 -0.70
CA PHE A 136 10.54 -11.26 0.60
C PHE A 136 9.91 -12.08 1.74
N THR A 137 8.72 -12.67 1.52
CA THR A 137 7.99 -13.44 2.56
C THR A 137 8.70 -14.69 3.09
N ILE A 138 9.71 -15.21 2.39
CA ILE A 138 10.39 -16.48 2.74
C ILE A 138 11.87 -16.29 3.11
N ILE A 139 12.39 -15.08 3.11
CA ILE A 139 13.81 -14.81 3.38
C ILE A 139 14.04 -14.76 4.88
N ARG A 140 15.01 -15.55 5.37
CA ARG A 140 15.49 -15.48 6.76
C ARG A 140 16.68 -14.54 6.90
N SER A 141 17.59 -14.60 5.93
CA SER A 141 18.82 -13.81 5.92
C SER A 141 19.39 -13.68 4.51
N MET A 142 20.32 -12.76 4.33
CA MET A 142 21.11 -12.63 3.09
C MET A 142 22.42 -13.43 3.19
N PRO A 143 23.00 -13.89 2.06
CA PRO A 143 22.52 -13.74 0.67
C PRO A 143 21.26 -14.57 0.37
N TYR A 144 20.50 -14.15 -0.65
CA TYR A 144 19.26 -14.83 -1.08
C TYR A 144 19.57 -16.17 -1.77
N ASP A 145 19.80 -17.19 -0.95
CA ASP A 145 20.02 -18.57 -1.35
C ASP A 145 19.10 -19.50 -0.58
N ARG A 146 18.75 -20.65 -1.19
CA ARG A 146 17.82 -21.63 -0.62
C ARG A 146 18.06 -21.94 0.88
N PRO A 147 19.30 -22.13 1.39
CA PRO A 147 19.56 -22.38 2.82
C PRO A 147 19.10 -21.25 3.76
N ASN A 148 19.08 -20.01 3.26
CA ASN A 148 18.68 -18.81 3.99
C ASN A 148 17.19 -18.47 3.80
N THR A 149 16.38 -19.43 3.38
CA THR A 149 14.94 -19.24 3.15
C THR A 149 14.10 -20.28 3.91
N ALA A 150 12.78 -20.10 3.90
CA ALA A 150 11.83 -21.12 4.35
C ALA A 150 11.92 -22.45 3.56
N MET A 151 12.64 -22.47 2.42
CA MET A 151 12.81 -23.66 1.58
C MET A 151 14.01 -24.53 1.99
N SER A 152 14.78 -24.13 3.00
CA SER A 152 15.99 -24.84 3.44
C SER A 152 15.73 -26.26 3.94
N VAL A 153 14.57 -26.50 4.54
CA VAL A 153 14.15 -27.82 5.06
C VAL A 153 13.65 -28.79 3.97
N PHE A 154 13.59 -28.33 2.71
CA PHE A 154 13.11 -29.09 1.55
C PHE A 154 14.27 -29.36 0.58
N PRO A 155 15.03 -30.45 0.73
CA PRO A 155 16.13 -30.77 -0.19
C PRO A 155 15.59 -31.06 -1.60
N PHE A 156 16.34 -30.72 -2.64
CA PHE A 156 15.93 -30.99 -4.01
C PHE A 156 15.87 -32.49 -4.32
N CYS A 157 14.85 -32.93 -5.07
CA CYS A 157 14.93 -34.20 -5.79
C CYS A 157 15.88 -34.06 -7.00
N PRO A 158 16.37 -35.19 -7.58
CA PRO A 158 17.31 -35.15 -8.70
C PRO A 158 16.84 -34.32 -9.90
N VAL A 159 15.55 -34.34 -10.20
CA VAL A 159 15.00 -33.57 -11.34
C VAL A 159 14.96 -32.07 -11.04
N CYS A 160 14.54 -31.66 -9.84
CA CYS A 160 14.55 -30.25 -9.46
C CYS A 160 15.98 -29.69 -9.37
N GLN A 161 16.94 -30.52 -8.94
CA GLN A 161 18.36 -30.16 -8.94
C GLN A 161 18.83 -29.88 -10.37
N LYS A 162 18.53 -30.78 -11.31
CA LYS A 162 18.88 -30.61 -12.72
C LYS A 162 18.30 -29.33 -13.32
N GLU A 163 17.01 -29.07 -13.09
CA GLU A 163 16.36 -27.83 -13.55
C GLU A 163 16.98 -26.57 -12.89
N TYR A 164 17.43 -26.66 -11.64
CA TYR A 164 18.08 -25.56 -10.92
C TYR A 164 19.48 -25.25 -11.49
N GLU A 165 20.19 -26.26 -11.99
CA GLU A 165 21.55 -26.17 -12.52
C GLU A 165 21.62 -25.90 -14.04
N ASP A 166 20.53 -26.11 -14.78
CA ASP A 166 20.48 -25.98 -16.24
C ASP A 166 20.12 -24.55 -16.68
N PRO A 167 21.03 -23.75 -17.27
CA PRO A 167 20.74 -22.40 -17.76
C PRO A 167 19.64 -22.32 -18.84
N GLY A 168 19.35 -23.43 -19.51
CA GLY A 168 18.26 -23.56 -20.47
C GLY A 168 16.88 -23.71 -19.82
N ASP A 169 16.79 -24.06 -18.53
CA ASP A 169 15.52 -24.21 -17.82
C ASP A 169 15.06 -22.88 -17.19
N ARG A 170 13.74 -22.64 -17.19
CA ARG A 170 13.13 -21.45 -16.55
C ARG A 170 13.30 -21.45 -15.02
N ARG A 171 13.70 -22.57 -14.43
CA ARG A 171 13.95 -22.74 -13.00
C ARG A 171 15.43 -22.71 -12.63
N PHE A 172 16.31 -22.36 -13.57
CA PHE A 172 17.72 -22.12 -13.31
C PHE A 172 17.91 -21.08 -12.19
N HIS A 173 18.60 -21.46 -11.10
CA HIS A 173 18.74 -20.65 -9.88
C HIS A 173 17.41 -20.16 -9.25
N ALA A 174 16.28 -20.83 -9.51
CA ALA A 174 15.05 -20.55 -8.78
C ALA A 174 15.16 -21.10 -7.35
N GLN A 175 15.58 -20.24 -6.41
CA GLN A 175 15.78 -20.60 -4.99
C GLN A 175 14.57 -21.33 -4.37
N PRO A 176 13.30 -20.96 -4.65
CA PRO A 176 12.15 -21.67 -4.10
C PRO A 176 11.62 -22.80 -4.99
N ASN A 177 12.39 -23.30 -5.96
CA ASN A 177 11.97 -24.41 -6.81
C ASN A 177 11.59 -25.63 -5.96
N ALA A 178 10.54 -26.34 -6.39
CA ALA A 178 10.06 -27.56 -5.75
C ALA A 178 9.09 -28.30 -6.68
N CYS A 179 8.72 -29.52 -6.27
CA CYS A 179 7.73 -30.37 -6.92
C CYS A 179 7.01 -31.21 -5.85
N PRO A 180 5.97 -32.00 -6.20
CA PRO A 180 5.27 -32.86 -5.25
C PRO A 180 6.18 -33.83 -4.46
N ASP A 181 7.32 -34.26 -5.03
CA ASP A 181 8.21 -35.25 -4.41
C ASP A 181 9.10 -34.67 -3.31
N CYS A 182 9.48 -33.39 -3.42
CA CYS A 182 10.53 -32.79 -2.59
C CYS A 182 10.13 -31.49 -1.91
N GLY A 183 8.90 -31.04 -2.14
CA GLY A 183 8.44 -29.72 -1.74
C GLY A 183 7.39 -29.73 -0.63
N PRO A 184 6.90 -28.53 -0.28
CA PRO A 184 5.84 -28.37 0.69
C PRO A 184 4.55 -29.07 0.26
N GLN A 185 3.73 -29.42 1.26
CA GLN A 185 2.47 -30.13 1.11
C GLN A 185 1.35 -29.38 1.82
N ILE A 186 0.12 -29.56 1.33
CA ILE A 186 -1.09 -28.99 1.92
C ILE A 186 -1.92 -30.05 2.65
N TRP A 187 -2.67 -29.63 3.65
CA TRP A 187 -3.70 -30.44 4.30
C TRP A 187 -4.81 -29.55 4.85
N LEU A 188 -6.00 -30.14 5.01
CA LEU A 188 -7.15 -29.49 5.60
C LEU A 188 -7.40 -30.05 7.00
N THR A 189 -7.71 -29.19 7.96
CA THR A 189 -8.10 -29.58 9.31
C THR A 189 -9.43 -28.96 9.73
N GLY A 190 -10.13 -29.61 10.66
CA GLY A 190 -11.21 -28.99 11.41
C GLY A 190 -10.69 -28.10 12.56
N VAL A 191 -11.59 -27.42 13.25
CA VAL A 191 -11.27 -26.52 14.39
C VAL A 191 -10.48 -27.22 15.52
N ASN A 192 -10.71 -28.52 15.71
CA ASN A 192 -10.03 -29.39 16.66
C ASN A 192 -8.72 -29.99 16.12
N GLN A 193 -8.15 -29.41 15.05
CA GLN A 193 -6.86 -29.73 14.44
C GLN A 193 -6.73 -31.15 13.85
N GLN A 194 -7.81 -31.92 13.78
CA GLN A 194 -7.80 -33.22 13.12
C GLN A 194 -7.82 -33.06 11.60
N VAL A 195 -6.91 -33.79 10.94
CA VAL A 195 -6.73 -33.74 9.49
C VAL A 195 -7.92 -34.42 8.80
N VAL A 196 -8.64 -33.65 8.00
CA VAL A 196 -9.82 -34.09 7.24
C VAL A 196 -9.40 -34.61 5.87
N ALA A 197 -8.43 -33.94 5.23
CA ALA A 197 -7.97 -34.27 3.89
C ALA A 197 -6.52 -33.80 3.66
N ARG A 198 -5.83 -34.37 2.67
CA ARG A 198 -4.43 -34.04 2.31
C ARG A 198 -4.30 -33.82 0.81
N HIS A 199 -3.27 -33.09 0.40
CA HIS A 199 -2.93 -32.89 -1.02
C HIS A 199 -4.14 -32.38 -1.84
N ASN A 200 -4.42 -32.96 -3.00
CA ASN A 200 -5.54 -32.54 -3.87
C ASN A 200 -6.92 -32.70 -3.19
N ASP A 201 -7.11 -33.69 -2.32
CA ASP A 201 -8.37 -33.88 -1.59
C ASP A 201 -8.62 -32.73 -0.62
N ALA A 202 -7.56 -32.10 -0.10
CA ALA A 202 -7.69 -30.91 0.75
C ALA A 202 -8.28 -29.72 -0.02
N ILE A 203 -7.96 -29.56 -1.31
CA ILE A 203 -8.54 -28.52 -2.17
C ILE A 203 -10.00 -28.84 -2.45
N ALA A 204 -10.30 -30.07 -2.87
CA ALA A 204 -11.68 -30.49 -3.18
C ALA A 204 -12.61 -30.34 -1.96
N GLU A 205 -12.14 -30.75 -0.79
CA GLU A 205 -12.88 -30.60 0.46
C GLU A 205 -13.01 -29.12 0.85
N SER A 206 -11.98 -28.29 0.66
CA SER A 206 -12.08 -26.84 0.90
C SER A 206 -13.16 -26.18 0.04
N VAL A 207 -13.25 -26.54 -1.24
CA VAL A 207 -14.30 -26.06 -2.15
C VAL A 207 -15.68 -26.48 -1.65
N ARG A 208 -15.83 -27.74 -1.23
CA ARG A 208 -17.09 -28.24 -0.66
C ARG A 208 -17.51 -27.45 0.57
N GLN A 209 -16.58 -27.13 1.47
CA GLN A 209 -16.84 -26.34 2.67
C GLN A 209 -17.28 -24.91 2.32
N LEU A 210 -16.61 -24.25 1.37
CA LEU A 210 -16.99 -22.92 0.90
C LEU A 210 -18.38 -22.91 0.26
N HIS A 211 -18.71 -23.90 -0.58
CA HIS A 211 -20.04 -24.03 -1.19
C HIS A 211 -21.15 -24.29 -0.15
N ASN A 212 -20.83 -24.93 0.97
CA ASN A 212 -21.73 -25.11 2.10
C ASN A 212 -21.89 -23.85 2.98
N GLY A 213 -21.25 -22.74 2.63
CA GLY A 213 -21.31 -21.48 3.39
C GLY A 213 -20.43 -21.45 4.64
N ASN A 214 -19.46 -22.36 4.75
CA ASN A 214 -18.49 -22.36 5.84
C ASN A 214 -17.33 -21.38 5.58
N ILE A 215 -16.71 -20.93 6.68
CA ILE A 215 -15.58 -20.01 6.68
C ILE A 215 -14.28 -20.84 6.67
N LEU A 216 -13.47 -20.64 5.63
CA LEU A 216 -12.17 -21.27 5.48
C LEU A 216 -11.06 -20.32 5.93
N ALA A 217 -10.22 -20.73 6.87
CA ALA A 217 -8.92 -20.11 7.09
C ALA A 217 -7.90 -20.76 6.14
N MET A 218 -7.22 -19.98 5.30
CA MET A 218 -6.24 -20.47 4.34
C MET A 218 -4.89 -19.83 4.60
N GLN A 219 -3.84 -20.64 4.71
CA GLN A 219 -2.47 -20.18 4.79
C GLN A 219 -2.01 -19.66 3.41
N GLY A 220 -1.65 -18.38 3.34
CA GLY A 220 -1.23 -17.67 2.13
C GLY A 220 0.29 -17.51 2.01
N LEU A 221 0.74 -16.50 1.25
CA LEU A 221 2.17 -16.20 1.09
C LEU A 221 2.73 -15.39 2.27
N GLY A 222 2.02 -14.34 2.69
CA GLY A 222 2.47 -13.37 3.72
C GLY A 222 1.61 -13.35 4.98
N GLY A 223 0.78 -14.38 5.17
CA GLY A 223 -0.11 -14.54 6.32
C GLY A 223 -1.31 -15.43 5.97
N PHE A 224 -2.25 -15.56 6.91
CA PHE A 224 -3.51 -16.26 6.69
C PHE A 224 -4.59 -15.36 6.08
N HIS A 225 -5.52 -15.97 5.34
CA HIS A 225 -6.76 -15.34 4.87
C HIS A 225 -7.98 -16.08 5.43
N LEU A 226 -9.07 -15.36 5.71
CA LEU A 226 -10.40 -15.93 5.91
C LEU A 226 -11.20 -15.78 4.61
N ALA A 227 -11.78 -16.88 4.16
CA ALA A 227 -12.52 -16.99 2.91
C ALA A 227 -13.94 -17.53 3.10
N VAL A 228 -14.88 -16.92 2.38
CA VAL A 228 -16.26 -17.36 2.20
C VAL A 228 -16.68 -17.05 0.76
N ASP A 229 -17.72 -17.73 0.26
CA ASP A 229 -18.36 -17.36 -0.99
C ASP A 229 -18.93 -15.93 -0.91
N ALA A 230 -18.42 -15.04 -1.77
CA ALA A 230 -18.80 -13.62 -1.78
C ALA A 230 -20.22 -13.37 -2.34
N GLN A 231 -20.84 -14.38 -2.95
CA GLN A 231 -22.23 -14.33 -3.42
C GLN A 231 -23.21 -14.84 -2.35
N ASN A 232 -22.73 -15.58 -1.34
CA ASN A 232 -23.56 -16.12 -0.27
C ASN A 232 -23.67 -15.13 0.89
N SER A 233 -24.79 -14.41 0.95
CA SER A 233 -25.02 -13.38 1.97
C SER A 233 -25.01 -13.92 3.41
N ASP A 234 -25.48 -15.15 3.65
CA ASP A 234 -25.46 -15.74 4.99
C ASP A 234 -24.04 -16.05 5.44
N ALA A 235 -23.19 -16.55 4.54
CA ALA A 235 -21.78 -16.81 4.83
C ALA A 235 -21.01 -15.51 5.10
N VAL A 236 -21.27 -14.45 4.31
CA VAL A 236 -20.67 -13.12 4.54
C VAL A 236 -21.15 -12.53 5.87
N ALA A 237 -22.44 -12.63 6.20
CA ALA A 237 -22.99 -12.18 7.49
C ALA A 237 -22.35 -12.93 8.67
N LYS A 238 -22.25 -14.27 8.57
CA LYS A 238 -21.58 -15.13 9.56
C LYS A 238 -20.14 -14.69 9.79
N LEU A 239 -19.39 -14.40 8.73
CA LEU A 239 -18.02 -13.91 8.82
C LEU A 239 -17.94 -12.53 9.52
N ARG A 240 -18.84 -11.59 9.19
CA ARG A 240 -18.87 -10.26 9.83
C ARG A 240 -19.10 -10.34 11.33
N VAL A 241 -20.07 -11.17 11.75
CA VAL A 241 -20.40 -11.39 13.16
C VAL A 241 -19.20 -11.97 13.90
N ARG A 242 -18.65 -13.09 13.42
CA ARG A 242 -17.54 -13.77 14.10
C ARG A 242 -16.25 -12.93 14.14
N LYS A 243 -15.99 -12.15 13.10
CA LYS A 243 -14.81 -11.26 13.02
C LYS A 243 -15.01 -9.92 13.75
N HIS A 244 -16.20 -9.63 14.27
CA HIS A 244 -16.56 -8.32 14.85
C HIS A 244 -16.29 -7.16 13.87
N ARG A 245 -16.62 -7.36 12.59
CA ARG A 245 -16.35 -6.42 11.50
C ARG A 245 -17.65 -6.06 10.77
N PRO A 246 -18.50 -5.19 11.33
CA PRO A 246 -19.84 -4.96 10.82
C PRO A 246 -19.87 -4.24 9.46
N ALA A 247 -19.03 -3.20 9.26
CA ALA A 247 -19.12 -2.38 8.06
C ALA A 247 -17.86 -2.36 7.18
N LYS A 248 -16.64 -2.51 7.77
CA LYS A 248 -15.39 -2.39 7.00
C LYS A 248 -15.40 -3.31 5.77
N PRO A 249 -15.15 -2.81 4.55
CA PRO A 249 -15.32 -3.57 3.32
C PRO A 249 -14.46 -4.83 3.27
N PHE A 250 -14.94 -5.85 2.58
CA PHE A 250 -14.17 -7.04 2.28
C PHE A 250 -13.57 -6.95 0.88
N ALA A 251 -12.31 -7.38 0.75
CA ALA A 251 -11.72 -7.64 -0.55
C ALA A 251 -12.27 -8.96 -1.10
N VAL A 252 -12.48 -9.01 -2.41
CA VAL A 252 -13.06 -10.16 -3.12
C VAL A 252 -12.09 -10.64 -4.20
N MET A 253 -11.65 -11.88 -4.07
CA MET A 253 -10.91 -12.56 -5.12
C MET A 253 -11.88 -13.11 -6.16
N ILE A 254 -11.73 -12.67 -7.39
CA ILE A 254 -12.58 -13.10 -8.52
C ILE A 254 -11.91 -14.24 -9.31
N PRO A 255 -12.68 -15.15 -9.93
CA PRO A 255 -12.11 -16.32 -10.62
C PRO A 255 -11.21 -15.97 -11.81
N SER A 256 -11.62 -15.00 -12.62
CA SER A 256 -10.90 -14.59 -13.83
C SER A 256 -11.36 -13.22 -14.32
N VAL A 257 -10.62 -12.66 -15.28
CA VAL A 257 -11.05 -11.46 -16.02
C VAL A 257 -12.31 -11.76 -16.84
N ASP A 258 -12.45 -12.96 -17.38
CA ASP A 258 -13.65 -13.37 -18.13
C ASP A 258 -14.89 -13.39 -17.23
N TRP A 259 -14.74 -13.80 -15.97
CA TRP A 259 -15.82 -13.72 -14.97
C TRP A 259 -16.24 -12.27 -14.71
N LEU A 260 -15.25 -11.36 -14.61
CA LEU A 260 -15.53 -9.93 -14.49
C LEU A 260 -16.26 -9.40 -15.73
N ALA A 261 -15.77 -9.73 -16.93
CA ALA A 261 -16.38 -9.34 -18.20
C ALA A 261 -17.84 -9.82 -18.29
N ALA A 262 -18.12 -11.06 -17.86
CA ALA A 262 -19.46 -11.61 -17.80
C ALA A 262 -20.37 -10.84 -16.83
N CYS A 263 -19.86 -10.45 -15.66
CA CYS A 263 -20.61 -9.63 -14.70
C CYS A 263 -20.89 -8.22 -15.25
N LEU A 264 -19.88 -7.60 -15.89
CA LEU A 264 -20.00 -6.27 -16.46
C LEU A 264 -20.86 -6.26 -17.74
N GLY A 265 -20.96 -7.37 -18.46
CA GLY A 265 -21.61 -7.45 -19.77
C GLY A 265 -20.81 -6.76 -20.89
N HIS A 266 -19.54 -6.45 -20.65
CA HIS A 266 -18.58 -5.92 -21.62
C HIS A 266 -17.15 -6.22 -21.16
N GLU A 267 -16.17 -6.06 -22.04
CA GLU A 267 -14.77 -6.21 -21.69
C GLU A 267 -14.32 -5.12 -20.69
N PRO A 268 -13.62 -5.49 -19.59
CA PRO A 268 -13.05 -4.51 -18.67
C PRO A 268 -11.98 -3.64 -19.34
N ASP A 269 -11.72 -2.47 -18.78
CA ASP A 269 -10.66 -1.57 -19.28
C ASP A 269 -9.29 -2.29 -19.27
N ALA A 270 -8.53 -2.16 -20.37
CA ALA A 270 -7.22 -2.77 -20.52
C ALA A 270 -6.23 -2.37 -19.43
N ALA A 271 -6.29 -1.12 -18.94
CA ALA A 271 -5.45 -0.64 -17.84
C ALA A 271 -5.82 -1.29 -16.50
N LEU A 272 -7.12 -1.54 -16.26
CA LEU A 272 -7.59 -2.30 -15.08
C LEU A 272 -7.11 -3.75 -15.16
N VAL A 273 -7.25 -4.39 -16.32
CA VAL A 273 -6.78 -5.77 -16.54
C VAL A 273 -5.26 -5.87 -16.33
N THR A 274 -4.50 -4.90 -16.83
CA THR A 274 -3.05 -4.82 -16.65
C THR A 274 -2.68 -4.69 -15.17
N LEU A 275 -3.38 -3.84 -14.41
CA LEU A 275 -3.15 -3.68 -12.98
C LEU A 275 -3.45 -4.97 -12.20
N LEU A 276 -4.60 -5.61 -12.48
CA LEU A 276 -5.01 -6.86 -11.84
C LEU A 276 -4.05 -8.02 -12.14
N LYS A 277 -3.55 -8.12 -13.38
CA LYS A 277 -2.59 -9.15 -13.82
C LYS A 277 -1.12 -8.79 -13.54
N SER A 278 -0.85 -7.62 -12.97
CA SER A 278 0.52 -7.22 -12.64
C SER A 278 1.17 -8.24 -11.69
N PRO A 279 2.51 -8.38 -11.69
CA PRO A 279 3.20 -9.25 -10.75
C PRO A 279 2.87 -8.96 -9.28
N ALA A 280 2.50 -7.71 -8.95
CA ALA A 280 2.08 -7.36 -7.60
C ALA A 280 0.72 -7.98 -7.22
N ALA A 281 -0.19 -8.16 -8.18
CA ALA A 281 -1.57 -8.61 -7.99
C ALA A 281 -2.25 -7.97 -6.76
N PRO A 282 -2.41 -6.63 -6.75
CA PRO A 282 -3.00 -5.91 -5.63
C PRO A 282 -4.51 -6.15 -5.55
N ILE A 283 -5.09 -5.76 -4.42
CA ILE A 283 -6.53 -5.45 -4.34
C ILE A 283 -6.74 -4.11 -5.06
N VAL A 284 -7.68 -4.10 -6.01
CA VAL A 284 -8.01 -2.94 -6.83
C VAL A 284 -9.43 -2.47 -6.48
N LEU A 285 -9.55 -1.22 -6.01
CA LEU A 285 -10.85 -0.57 -5.83
C LEU A 285 -11.38 -0.12 -7.19
N ILE A 286 -12.62 -0.55 -7.49
CA ILE A 286 -13.37 -0.16 -8.68
C ILE A 286 -14.81 0.22 -8.31
N GLU A 287 -15.40 1.12 -9.10
CA GLU A 287 -16.81 1.51 -9.02
C GLU A 287 -17.56 0.88 -10.20
N GLU A 288 -18.16 -0.28 -9.97
CA GLU A 288 -18.89 -1.02 -11.02
C GLU A 288 -20.25 -1.53 -10.50
N PRO A 289 -21.36 -0.82 -10.77
CA PRO A 289 -22.68 -1.17 -10.23
C PRO A 289 -23.13 -2.61 -10.56
N ARG A 290 -22.76 -3.12 -11.74
CA ARG A 290 -23.09 -4.51 -12.13
C ARG A 290 -22.33 -5.55 -11.31
N LEU A 291 -21.10 -5.24 -10.92
CA LEU A 291 -20.34 -6.09 -10.00
C LEU A 291 -20.96 -6.10 -8.60
N PHE A 292 -21.41 -4.93 -8.09
CA PHE A 292 -22.15 -4.86 -6.84
C PHE A 292 -23.39 -5.77 -6.85
N ALA A 293 -24.13 -5.80 -7.96
CA ALA A 293 -25.31 -6.65 -8.11
C ALA A 293 -24.98 -8.16 -8.16
N ALA A 294 -23.76 -8.53 -8.57
CA ALA A 294 -23.31 -9.92 -8.65
C ALA A 294 -22.81 -10.50 -7.31
N LEU A 295 -22.60 -9.64 -6.30
CA LEU A 295 -22.04 -9.98 -5.00
C LEU A 295 -23.04 -9.72 -3.86
N SER A 296 -22.76 -10.23 -2.66
CA SER A 296 -23.56 -9.89 -1.48
C SER A 296 -23.49 -8.37 -1.21
N PRO A 297 -24.63 -7.71 -0.87
CA PRO A 297 -24.62 -6.30 -0.47
C PRO A 297 -23.81 -6.07 0.82
N LEU A 298 -23.53 -7.14 1.57
CA LEU A 298 -22.69 -7.11 2.76
C LEU A 298 -21.20 -7.06 2.45
N ILE A 299 -20.73 -7.06 1.19
CA ILE A 299 -19.30 -6.93 0.89
C ILE A 299 -18.77 -5.55 1.24
N ALA A 300 -19.44 -4.49 0.80
CA ALA A 300 -19.06 -3.09 1.01
C ALA A 300 -20.31 -2.24 1.32
N PRO A 301 -20.92 -2.42 2.51
CA PRO A 301 -22.18 -1.74 2.85
C PRO A 301 -22.00 -0.21 2.85
N ASN A 302 -22.97 0.50 2.26
CA ASN A 302 -23.01 1.96 2.16
C ASN A 302 -21.85 2.61 1.38
N LEU A 303 -21.10 1.84 0.59
CA LEU A 303 -20.02 2.35 -0.27
C LEU A 303 -20.32 2.12 -1.75
N CYS A 304 -19.65 2.90 -2.60
CA CYS A 304 -19.74 2.80 -4.07
C CYS A 304 -18.53 2.13 -4.72
N GLU A 305 -17.54 1.67 -3.95
CA GLU A 305 -16.37 0.93 -4.45
C GLU A 305 -16.27 -0.47 -3.84
N ILE A 306 -15.81 -1.44 -4.64
CA ILE A 306 -15.44 -2.78 -4.19
C ILE A 306 -13.96 -3.01 -4.48
N GLY A 307 -13.25 -3.61 -3.51
CA GLY A 307 -11.90 -4.11 -3.71
C GLY A 307 -11.93 -5.51 -4.32
N ILE A 308 -11.49 -5.64 -5.57
CA ILE A 308 -11.32 -6.94 -6.24
C ILE A 308 -9.86 -7.32 -6.39
N MET A 309 -9.54 -8.61 -6.44
CA MET A 309 -8.21 -9.10 -6.75
C MET A 309 -8.28 -10.38 -7.59
N LEU A 310 -7.20 -10.69 -8.32
CA LEU A 310 -7.04 -11.99 -8.97
C LEU A 310 -6.28 -12.97 -8.06
N PRO A 311 -6.43 -14.30 -8.27
CA PRO A 311 -5.55 -15.27 -7.64
C PRO A 311 -4.09 -14.97 -7.98
N SER A 312 -3.23 -14.90 -6.96
CA SER A 312 -1.83 -14.51 -7.10
C SER A 312 -0.86 -15.66 -6.78
N ASN A 313 -1.31 -16.71 -6.11
CA ASN A 313 -0.51 -17.91 -5.85
C ASN A 313 -1.19 -19.19 -6.37
N PRO A 314 -0.45 -20.31 -6.54
CA PRO A 314 -1.02 -21.51 -7.14
C PRO A 314 -2.15 -22.13 -6.32
N LEU A 315 -2.10 -22.05 -4.99
CA LEU A 315 -3.19 -22.53 -4.12
C LEU A 315 -4.49 -21.77 -4.38
N GLN A 316 -4.41 -20.44 -4.51
CA GLN A 316 -5.55 -19.60 -4.88
C GLN A 316 -6.04 -19.92 -6.30
N HIS A 317 -5.14 -20.12 -7.26
CA HIS A 317 -5.54 -20.52 -8.61
C HIS A 317 -6.33 -21.84 -8.61
N LEU A 318 -5.86 -22.86 -7.88
CA LEU A 318 -6.55 -24.14 -7.76
C LEU A 318 -7.92 -23.99 -7.06
N LEU A 319 -7.97 -23.25 -5.96
CA LEU A 319 -9.20 -23.04 -5.19
C LEU A 319 -10.27 -22.32 -6.02
N LEU A 320 -9.90 -21.25 -6.74
CA LEU A 320 -10.84 -20.48 -7.57
C LEU A 320 -11.22 -21.24 -8.84
N HIS A 321 -10.28 -21.98 -9.45
CA HIS A 321 -10.56 -22.84 -10.60
C HIS A 321 -11.57 -23.93 -10.27
N ASP A 322 -11.45 -24.58 -9.11
CA ASP A 322 -12.36 -25.66 -8.74
C ASP A 322 -13.68 -25.11 -8.13
N SER A 323 -13.65 -23.96 -7.46
CA SER A 323 -14.84 -23.33 -6.86
C SER A 323 -15.73 -22.63 -7.88
N GLN A 324 -15.16 -22.00 -8.91
CA GLN A 324 -15.87 -21.16 -9.90
C GLN A 324 -16.76 -20.06 -9.28
N ARG A 325 -16.39 -19.58 -8.08
CA ARG A 325 -17.10 -18.51 -7.36
C ARG A 325 -16.15 -17.43 -6.88
N PRO A 326 -16.56 -16.16 -6.82
CA PRO A 326 -15.77 -15.12 -6.17
C PRO A 326 -15.73 -15.38 -4.65
N LEU A 327 -14.56 -15.23 -4.05
CA LEU A 327 -14.36 -15.49 -2.61
C LEU A 327 -13.98 -14.20 -1.90
N VAL A 328 -14.57 -13.94 -0.73
CA VAL A 328 -13.99 -12.97 0.20
C VAL A 328 -12.58 -13.43 0.55
N MET A 329 -11.63 -12.51 0.55
CA MET A 329 -10.25 -12.76 0.98
C MET A 329 -9.83 -11.65 1.94
N THR A 330 -10.17 -11.82 3.22
CA THR A 330 -9.78 -10.88 4.28
C THR A 330 -8.65 -11.45 5.12
N SER A 331 -7.86 -10.59 5.76
CA SER A 331 -6.78 -11.01 6.66
C SER A 331 -7.26 -12.01 7.72
N GLY A 332 -6.48 -13.06 7.97
CA GLY A 332 -6.75 -14.09 8.97
C GLY A 332 -6.25 -13.66 10.34
N ASN A 333 -6.96 -12.73 10.96
CA ASN A 333 -6.70 -12.23 12.30
C ASN A 333 -8.00 -12.03 13.09
N ALA A 334 -7.90 -12.18 14.40
CA ALA A 334 -8.90 -11.65 15.32
C ALA A 334 -8.90 -10.10 15.28
N SER A 335 -10.01 -9.47 15.65
CA SER A 335 -10.07 -8.00 15.70
C SER A 335 -8.97 -7.46 16.63
N GLY A 336 -8.26 -6.43 16.18
CA GLY A 336 -7.18 -5.81 16.94
C GLY A 336 -5.89 -6.63 17.07
N HIS A 337 -5.72 -7.70 16.29
CA HIS A 337 -4.47 -8.46 16.20
C HIS A 337 -3.88 -8.40 14.79
N THR A 338 -2.59 -8.67 14.66
CA THR A 338 -1.94 -8.89 13.36
C THR A 338 -2.28 -10.27 12.76
N PRO A 339 -2.22 -10.43 11.42
CA PRO A 339 -2.37 -11.72 10.74
C PRO A 339 -1.43 -12.77 11.32
N ALA A 340 -1.98 -13.96 11.59
CA ALA A 340 -1.17 -15.12 11.95
C ALA A 340 -0.18 -15.46 10.83
N LEU A 341 1.03 -15.92 11.19
CA LEU A 341 2.06 -16.39 10.26
C LEU A 341 2.27 -17.90 10.35
N ASP A 342 2.04 -18.49 11.52
CA ASP A 342 2.12 -19.93 11.78
C ASP A 342 0.76 -20.53 12.15
N SER A 343 0.69 -21.86 12.10
CA SER A 343 -0.55 -22.59 12.38
C SER A 343 -1.01 -22.48 13.84
N THR A 344 -0.08 -22.42 14.80
CA THR A 344 -0.39 -22.32 16.23
C THR A 344 -1.13 -21.02 16.51
N THR A 345 -0.55 -19.89 16.08
CA THR A 345 -1.15 -18.57 16.19
C THR A 345 -2.48 -18.49 15.43
N ALA A 346 -2.59 -19.13 14.26
CA ALA A 346 -3.83 -19.17 13.50
C ALA A 346 -4.95 -19.91 14.25
N PHE A 347 -4.66 -21.03 14.89
CA PHE A 347 -5.66 -21.74 15.71
C PHE A 347 -6.05 -20.95 16.95
N GLU A 348 -5.10 -20.30 17.63
CA GLU A 348 -5.38 -19.46 18.80
C GLU A 348 -6.32 -18.30 18.47
N GLN A 349 -6.08 -17.62 17.34
CA GLN A 349 -6.85 -16.44 16.95
C GLN A 349 -8.15 -16.75 16.21
N LEU A 350 -8.20 -17.82 15.41
CA LEU A 350 -9.24 -18.02 14.40
C LEU A 350 -10.18 -19.19 14.68
N ASN A 351 -9.98 -20.00 15.73
CA ASN A 351 -10.83 -21.16 16.03
C ASN A 351 -12.31 -20.82 16.28
N THR A 352 -12.62 -19.60 16.72
CA THR A 352 -13.99 -19.10 16.91
C THR A 352 -14.57 -18.46 15.64
N ILE A 353 -13.73 -18.27 14.62
CA ILE A 353 -14.08 -17.58 13.37
C ILE A 353 -14.24 -18.58 12.23
N ALA A 354 -13.17 -19.33 11.92
CA ALA A 354 -13.11 -20.30 10.84
C ALA A 354 -13.73 -21.63 11.24
N ASP A 355 -14.38 -22.30 10.30
CA ASP A 355 -14.91 -23.65 10.48
C ASP A 355 -13.87 -24.73 10.09
N VAL A 356 -12.95 -24.41 9.16
CA VAL A 356 -11.88 -25.29 8.67
C VAL A 356 -10.61 -24.50 8.34
N PHE A 357 -9.46 -25.18 8.36
CA PHE A 357 -8.13 -24.59 8.13
C PHE A 357 -7.36 -25.34 7.04
N LEU A 358 -7.07 -24.67 5.93
CA LEU A 358 -6.21 -25.15 4.85
C LEU A 358 -4.78 -24.66 5.08
N LEU A 359 -3.90 -25.59 5.45
CA LEU A 359 -2.55 -25.35 5.96
C LEU A 359 -1.48 -25.92 5.04
N HIS A 360 -0.25 -25.46 5.24
CA HIS A 360 0.94 -26.02 4.62
C HIS A 360 2.20 -25.95 5.49
N ASN A 361 3.20 -26.77 5.16
CA ASN A 361 4.45 -26.86 5.91
C ASN A 361 5.58 -25.94 5.39
N ARG A 362 5.29 -24.97 4.50
CA ARG A 362 6.23 -23.88 4.22
C ARG A 362 6.00 -22.75 5.22
N GLU A 363 7.02 -22.39 5.98
CA GLU A 363 6.96 -21.28 6.92
C GLU A 363 6.77 -19.94 6.20
N ILE A 364 6.03 -19.03 6.83
CA ILE A 364 5.91 -17.63 6.42
C ILE A 364 6.82 -16.83 7.36
N ILE A 365 7.91 -16.27 6.84
CA ILE A 365 8.90 -15.57 7.65
C ILE A 365 8.51 -14.12 7.87
N GLN A 366 8.11 -13.46 6.79
CA GLN A 366 7.73 -12.06 6.81
C GLN A 366 6.25 -11.89 6.52
N ARG A 367 5.60 -11.03 7.31
CA ARG A 367 4.25 -10.59 7.03
C ARG A 367 4.26 -9.71 5.78
N ALA A 368 3.33 -9.96 4.88
CA ALA A 368 3.09 -9.09 3.74
C ALA A 368 1.59 -9.03 3.46
N ASP A 369 0.94 -7.98 3.97
CA ASP A 369 -0.47 -7.69 3.68
C ASP A 369 -0.66 -7.47 2.18
N ASP A 370 -1.86 -7.77 1.68
CA ASP A 370 -2.22 -7.43 0.31
C ASP A 370 -2.23 -5.91 0.11
N SER A 371 -1.53 -5.45 -0.92
CA SER A 371 -1.53 -4.04 -1.33
C SER A 371 -2.90 -3.61 -1.83
N LEU A 372 -3.24 -2.34 -1.63
CA LEU A 372 -4.52 -1.75 -2.04
C LEU A 372 -4.27 -0.56 -2.94
N VAL A 373 -4.83 -0.62 -4.14
CA VAL A 373 -4.72 0.41 -5.17
C VAL A 373 -6.13 0.80 -5.60
N ARG A 374 -6.39 2.09 -5.82
CA ARG A 374 -7.61 2.54 -6.49
C ARG A 374 -7.32 2.77 -7.96
N TYR A 375 -8.09 2.10 -8.81
CA TYR A 375 -8.01 2.27 -10.25
C TYR A 375 -8.75 3.55 -10.68
N GLN A 376 -8.10 4.37 -11.50
CA GLN A 376 -8.70 5.56 -12.11
C GLN A 376 -8.13 5.73 -13.53
N LYS A 377 -8.92 6.35 -14.40
CA LYS A 377 -8.52 6.53 -15.81
C LYS A 377 -7.35 7.49 -15.99
N ASP A 378 -7.18 8.46 -15.09
CA ASP A 378 -6.12 9.47 -15.10
C ASP A 378 -4.87 9.08 -14.29
N GLY A 379 -4.87 7.92 -13.64
CA GLY A 379 -3.74 7.38 -12.88
C GLY A 379 -4.16 6.59 -11.64
N ASN A 380 -3.44 5.51 -11.36
CA ASN A 380 -3.73 4.70 -10.17
C ASN A 380 -3.28 5.43 -8.89
N GLN A 381 -4.07 5.29 -7.81
CA GLN A 381 -3.75 5.81 -6.49
C GLN A 381 -3.36 4.66 -5.56
N MET A 382 -2.17 4.73 -4.96
CA MET A 382 -1.78 3.80 -3.91
C MET A 382 -2.50 4.16 -2.60
N LEU A 383 -3.19 3.19 -1.97
CA LEU A 383 -3.80 3.36 -0.65
C LEU A 383 -3.04 2.56 0.42
N ARG A 384 -2.45 1.43 0.03
CA ARG A 384 -1.62 0.60 0.89
C ARG A 384 -0.52 -0.06 0.08
N ARG A 385 0.72 0.29 0.38
CA ARG A 385 1.93 -0.30 -0.22
C ARG A 385 2.44 -1.44 0.66
N ALA A 386 2.34 -2.68 0.19
CA ALA A 386 2.76 -3.88 0.91
C ALA A 386 3.20 -4.99 -0.07
N ARG A 387 2.57 -6.17 -0.05
CA ARG A 387 2.91 -7.31 -0.92
C ARG A 387 2.94 -6.90 -2.40
N GLY A 388 3.97 -7.33 -3.11
CA GLY A 388 4.13 -7.06 -4.55
C GLY A 388 4.78 -5.72 -4.90
N TYR A 389 4.91 -4.81 -3.93
CA TYR A 389 5.64 -3.55 -4.07
C TYR A 389 6.82 -3.47 -3.10
N VAL A 390 6.68 -4.00 -1.89
CA VAL A 390 7.77 -4.04 -0.91
C VAL A 390 8.66 -5.24 -1.19
N PRO A 391 10.00 -5.09 -1.23
CA PRO A 391 10.78 -3.92 -0.84
C PRO A 391 11.36 -3.11 -2.02
N ASP A 392 10.67 -3.02 -3.17
CA ASP A 392 11.13 -2.17 -4.28
C ASP A 392 11.37 -0.73 -3.79
N THR A 393 12.41 -0.10 -4.33
CA THR A 393 12.84 1.24 -3.95
C THR A 393 12.20 2.32 -4.83
N ILE A 394 12.24 3.56 -4.33
CA ILE A 394 11.89 4.75 -5.11
C ILE A 394 13.16 5.59 -5.25
N ASP A 395 13.63 5.78 -6.49
CA ASP A 395 14.78 6.62 -6.78
C ASP A 395 14.43 8.10 -6.63
N ILE A 396 15.19 8.79 -5.79
CA ILE A 396 15.11 10.22 -5.53
C ILE A 396 16.45 10.92 -5.79
N SER A 397 17.29 10.35 -6.66
CA SER A 397 18.56 10.93 -7.11
C SER A 397 18.40 12.37 -7.60
N ALA A 398 17.33 12.66 -8.34
CA ALA A 398 16.99 14.01 -8.78
C ALA A 398 16.78 14.99 -7.60
N VAL A 399 16.10 14.56 -6.53
CA VAL A 399 15.77 15.38 -5.35
C VAL A 399 17.01 15.70 -4.53
N THR A 400 17.84 14.68 -4.33
CA THR A 400 19.00 14.76 -3.44
C THR A 400 20.20 15.41 -4.11
N GLY A 401 20.45 15.11 -5.40
CA GLY A 401 21.50 15.70 -6.24
C GLY A 401 22.95 15.40 -5.81
N ARG A 402 23.15 14.84 -4.61
CA ARG A 402 24.43 14.51 -3.98
C ARG A 402 24.22 13.36 -3.00
N GLU A 403 25.31 12.72 -2.60
CA GLU A 403 25.27 11.66 -1.59
C GLU A 403 24.63 12.18 -0.30
N THR A 404 23.66 11.43 0.22
CA THR A 404 22.91 11.78 1.44
C THR A 404 23.26 10.85 2.58
N PRO A 405 23.20 11.33 3.84
CA PRO A 405 23.34 10.44 4.97
C PRO A 405 22.25 9.38 4.96
N SER A 406 22.58 8.17 5.40
CA SER A 406 21.58 7.11 5.53
C SER A 406 20.61 7.45 6.66
N ILE A 407 19.30 7.47 6.39
CA ILE A 407 18.27 7.82 7.39
C ILE A 407 17.36 6.64 7.64
N LEU A 408 16.99 6.41 8.90
CA LEU A 408 15.82 5.61 9.25
C LEU A 408 14.68 6.55 9.66
N ALA A 409 13.53 6.46 9.01
CA ALA A 409 12.31 7.14 9.40
C ALA A 409 11.24 6.15 9.85
N LEU A 410 10.64 6.35 11.04
CA LEU A 410 9.66 5.41 11.59
C LEU A 410 8.20 5.71 11.25
N GLY A 411 7.89 6.84 10.62
CA GLY A 411 6.51 7.21 10.28
C GLY A 411 5.70 7.66 11.51
N GLY A 412 4.38 7.53 11.42
CA GLY A 412 3.41 7.75 12.51
C GLY A 412 2.87 6.43 13.05
N ASP A 413 1.98 6.47 14.05
CA ASP A 413 1.47 5.25 14.68
C ASP A 413 0.38 4.53 13.86
N LEU A 414 -0.47 5.29 13.17
CA LEU A 414 -1.54 4.72 12.36
C LEU A 414 -1.05 4.36 10.97
N LYS A 415 -1.52 3.22 10.45
CA LYS A 415 -1.15 2.66 9.14
C LYS A 415 0.37 2.63 8.90
N ASN A 416 1.13 2.45 9.96
CA ASN A 416 2.58 2.58 10.02
C ASN A 416 3.28 1.81 8.89
N ALA A 417 4.25 2.49 8.29
CA ALA A 417 5.31 1.92 7.49
C ALA A 417 6.57 2.75 7.76
N PHE A 418 7.71 2.10 8.02
CA PHE A 418 9.00 2.78 8.14
C PHE A 418 9.64 2.99 6.76
N CYS A 419 10.69 3.80 6.68
CA CYS A 419 11.47 4.01 5.47
C CYS A 419 12.95 4.17 5.79
N PHE A 420 13.81 3.48 5.06
CA PHE A 420 15.22 3.81 4.97
C PHE A 420 15.46 4.71 3.75
N LEU A 421 16.23 5.77 3.93
CA LEU A 421 16.90 6.45 2.83
C LEU A 421 18.35 5.98 2.83
N HIS A 422 18.78 5.39 1.72
CA HIS A 422 20.16 4.96 1.53
C HIS A 422 20.62 5.35 0.12
N HIS A 423 21.77 6.02 0.03
CA HIS A 423 22.25 6.70 -1.19
C HIS A 423 21.24 7.68 -1.78
N HIS A 424 20.42 7.19 -2.72
CA HIS A 424 19.38 7.95 -3.43
C HIS A 424 18.05 7.18 -3.47
N GLN A 425 17.93 6.12 -2.67
CA GLN A 425 16.81 5.19 -2.72
C GLN A 425 15.99 5.26 -1.44
N LEU A 426 14.69 5.49 -1.59
CA LEU A 426 13.72 5.30 -0.51
C LEU A 426 13.28 3.84 -0.50
N ILE A 427 13.65 3.14 0.57
CA ILE A 427 13.33 1.74 0.82
C ILE A 427 12.22 1.72 1.87
N THR A 428 10.98 1.48 1.44
CA THR A 428 9.82 1.47 2.35
C THR A 428 9.58 0.08 2.93
N GLY A 429 9.32 0.01 4.23
CA GLY A 429 8.84 -1.19 4.89
C GLY A 429 7.40 -1.55 4.48
N PRO A 430 6.93 -2.76 4.81
CA PRO A 430 5.54 -3.13 4.59
C PRO A 430 4.59 -2.32 5.47
N HIS A 431 3.33 -2.19 5.05
CA HIS A 431 2.26 -1.71 5.91
C HIS A 431 2.08 -2.64 7.11
N LEU A 432 2.33 -2.14 8.31
CA LEU A 432 2.27 -2.91 9.55
C LEU A 432 0.91 -2.75 10.26
N GLY A 433 0.31 -1.56 10.19
CA GLY A 433 -0.97 -1.27 10.81
C GLY A 433 -0.85 -0.24 11.92
N ASP A 434 -1.41 -0.53 13.08
CA ASP A 434 -1.50 0.41 14.21
C ASP A 434 -0.50 0.03 15.29
N LEU A 435 0.42 0.94 15.63
CA LEU A 435 1.47 0.68 16.63
C LEU A 435 0.96 0.63 18.07
N ASP A 436 -0.31 0.95 18.35
CA ASP A 436 -0.90 0.71 19.68
C ASP A 436 -0.96 -0.79 20.02
N ASP A 437 -0.94 -1.68 19.02
CA ASP A 437 -0.88 -3.13 19.19
C ASP A 437 0.57 -3.61 19.35
N LEU A 438 0.88 -4.24 20.49
CA LEU A 438 2.20 -4.81 20.80
C LEU A 438 2.67 -5.83 19.75
N SER A 439 1.75 -6.57 19.12
CA SER A 439 2.10 -7.51 18.06
C SER A 439 2.55 -6.80 16.78
N VAL A 440 2.02 -5.59 16.51
CA VAL A 440 2.49 -4.73 15.41
C VAL A 440 3.87 -4.16 15.73
N GLN A 441 4.12 -3.74 16.97
CA GLN A 441 5.44 -3.25 17.41
C GLN A 441 6.52 -4.34 17.24
N ALA A 442 6.27 -5.56 17.69
CA ALA A 442 7.20 -6.68 17.52
C ALA A 442 7.48 -7.00 16.04
N GLN A 443 6.46 -6.88 15.17
CA GLN A 443 6.63 -7.03 13.73
C GLN A 443 7.45 -5.89 13.11
N GLN A 444 7.29 -4.67 13.60
CA GLN A 444 8.11 -3.53 13.18
C GLN A 444 9.57 -3.77 13.51
N GLU A 445 9.89 -4.16 14.74
CA GLU A 445 11.26 -4.46 15.18
C GLU A 445 11.91 -5.56 14.32
N ALA A 446 11.19 -6.67 14.11
CA ALA A 446 11.67 -7.77 13.27
C ALA A 446 11.88 -7.35 11.80
N SER A 447 10.97 -6.53 11.26
CA SER A 447 11.08 -6.02 9.89
C SER A 447 12.23 -5.03 9.75
N LEU A 448 12.44 -4.14 10.71
CA LEU A 448 13.57 -3.20 10.74
C LEU A 448 14.90 -3.95 10.75
N ALA A 449 15.05 -4.93 11.64
CA ALA A 449 16.26 -5.74 11.73
C ALA A 449 16.56 -6.47 10.41
N LEU A 450 15.53 -7.06 9.78
CA LEU A 450 15.69 -7.72 8.49
C LEU A 450 16.11 -6.71 7.39
N PHE A 451 15.46 -5.55 7.30
CA PHE A 451 15.80 -4.55 6.26
C PHE A 451 17.21 -4.00 6.45
N GLN A 452 17.65 -3.74 7.68
CA GLN A 452 19.02 -3.34 7.97
C GLN A 452 20.02 -4.41 7.52
N GLN A 453 19.72 -5.69 7.75
CA GLN A 453 20.57 -6.79 7.29
C GLN A 453 20.58 -6.91 5.77
N ILE A 454 19.43 -6.77 5.12
CA ILE A 454 19.29 -6.92 3.66
C ILE A 454 20.11 -5.87 2.93
N TYR A 455 19.88 -4.60 3.29
CA TYR A 455 20.43 -3.46 2.57
C TYR A 455 21.75 -2.97 3.18
N GLN A 456 22.24 -3.64 4.23
CA GLN A 456 23.44 -3.27 4.98
C GLN A 456 23.48 -1.78 5.38
N VAL A 457 22.30 -1.24 5.69
CA VAL A 457 22.14 0.18 6.01
C VAL A 457 22.45 0.41 7.47
N HIS A 458 23.40 1.33 7.70
CA HIS A 458 23.71 1.88 9.02
C HIS A 458 23.20 3.33 9.08
N PRO A 459 22.01 3.57 9.65
CA PRO A 459 21.46 4.92 9.72
C PRO A 459 22.40 5.85 10.48
N GLN A 460 22.65 7.02 9.89
CA GLN A 460 23.42 8.12 10.47
C GLN A 460 22.52 9.13 11.20
N ALA A 461 21.20 8.95 11.11
CA ALA A 461 20.17 9.69 11.82
C ALA A 461 18.86 8.88 11.83
N VAL A 462 18.02 9.15 12.83
CA VAL A 462 16.67 8.57 12.94
C VAL A 462 15.64 9.69 12.97
N ALA A 463 14.61 9.59 12.13
CA ALA A 463 13.49 10.52 12.06
C ALA A 463 12.18 9.85 12.47
N ALA A 464 11.26 10.62 13.04
CA ALA A 464 9.89 10.19 13.28
C ALA A 464 8.95 11.39 13.33
N ASP A 465 7.66 11.12 13.45
CA ASP A 465 6.67 12.16 13.68
C ASP A 465 7.03 12.96 14.94
N ALA A 466 6.83 14.28 14.92
CA ALA A 466 7.08 15.15 16.05
C ALA A 466 6.16 14.90 17.26
N HIS A 467 5.09 14.09 17.12
CA HIS A 467 4.17 13.76 18.20
C HIS A 467 4.85 13.00 19.35
N PRO A 468 5.05 13.61 20.54
CA PRO A 468 5.79 12.98 21.64
C PRO A 468 5.07 11.78 22.27
N GLY A 469 3.76 11.68 22.06
CA GLY A 469 2.95 10.56 22.54
C GLY A 469 3.11 9.27 21.73
N TYR A 470 3.59 9.37 20.47
CA TYR A 470 3.60 8.23 19.55
C TYR A 470 4.59 7.15 19.98
N VAL A 471 4.24 5.90 19.71
CA VAL A 471 5.11 4.74 19.87
C VAL A 471 6.28 4.84 18.90
N SER A 472 6.03 5.23 17.64
CA SER A 472 7.08 5.44 16.63
C SER A 472 8.09 6.50 17.08
N HIS A 473 7.63 7.60 17.69
CA HIS A 473 8.47 8.67 18.22
C HIS A 473 9.39 8.17 19.34
N LYS A 474 8.82 7.49 20.34
CA LYS A 474 9.57 6.95 21.47
C LYS A 474 10.59 5.90 21.02
N THR A 475 10.20 5.05 20.07
CA THR A 475 11.08 4.03 19.48
C THR A 475 12.23 4.68 18.72
N ALA A 476 11.96 5.70 17.90
CA ALA A 476 12.99 6.43 17.17
C ALA A 476 13.99 7.13 18.10
N MET A 477 13.51 7.75 19.19
CA MET A 477 14.39 8.31 20.21
C MET A 477 15.27 7.25 20.87
N ALA A 478 14.72 6.09 21.22
CA ALA A 478 15.47 5.00 21.82
C ALA A 478 16.55 4.44 20.87
N LEU A 479 16.21 4.24 19.60
CA LEU A 479 17.15 3.80 18.56
C LEU A 479 18.26 4.84 18.32
N ALA A 480 17.90 6.11 18.19
CA ALA A 480 18.87 7.20 18.02
C ALA A 480 19.89 7.25 19.17
N ALA A 481 19.41 7.12 20.42
CA ALA A 481 20.27 7.06 21.60
C ALA A 481 21.15 5.80 21.61
N ALA A 482 20.59 4.64 21.28
CA ALA A 482 21.32 3.37 21.24
C ALA A 482 22.43 3.35 20.17
N TRP A 483 22.17 3.96 19.00
CA TRP A 483 23.12 4.05 17.89
C TRP A 483 24.02 5.29 17.95
N GLN A 484 23.81 6.18 18.93
CA GLN A 484 24.55 7.43 19.08
C GLN A 484 24.45 8.33 17.83
N VAL A 485 23.26 8.40 17.25
CA VAL A 485 22.96 9.23 16.08
C VAL A 485 21.89 10.28 16.40
N PRO A 486 21.77 11.38 15.64
CA PRO A 486 20.75 12.39 15.87
C PRO A 486 19.33 11.85 15.71
N PHE A 487 18.43 12.29 16.59
CA PHE A 487 16.99 12.14 16.41
C PHE A 487 16.40 13.42 15.81
N ILE A 488 15.60 13.29 14.74
CA ILE A 488 14.96 14.42 14.06
C ILE A 488 13.43 14.28 14.12
N PRO A 489 12.74 15.10 14.94
CA PRO A 489 11.30 15.17 14.91
C PRO A 489 10.84 15.94 13.66
N VAL A 490 9.88 15.38 12.94
CA VAL A 490 9.33 15.97 11.71
C VAL A 490 7.82 16.16 11.86
N TYR A 491 7.31 17.35 11.53
CA TYR A 491 5.88 17.62 11.61
C TYR A 491 5.08 16.82 10.58
N HIS A 492 3.95 16.27 11.03
CA HIS A 492 3.16 15.28 10.31
C HIS A 492 2.77 15.74 8.89
N HIS A 493 2.19 16.94 8.79
CA HIS A 493 1.70 17.48 7.52
C HIS A 493 2.83 17.93 6.60
N HIS A 494 3.99 18.31 7.14
CA HIS A 494 5.19 18.57 6.33
C HIS A 494 5.69 17.28 5.68
N ALA A 495 5.69 16.17 6.43
CA ALA A 495 6.04 14.86 5.90
C ALA A 495 5.09 14.39 4.78
N HIS A 496 3.78 14.63 4.89
CA HIS A 496 2.82 14.35 3.81
C HIS A 496 3.16 15.07 2.49
N ILE A 497 3.51 16.35 2.57
CA ILE A 497 3.87 17.15 1.39
C ILE A 497 5.23 16.72 0.85
N ALA A 498 6.22 16.54 1.72
CA ALA A 498 7.56 16.12 1.32
C ALA A 498 7.59 14.73 0.67
N ALA A 499 6.78 13.78 1.13
CA ALA A 499 6.66 12.45 0.53
C ALA A 499 6.21 12.55 -0.94
N CYS A 500 5.20 13.39 -1.22
CA CYS A 500 4.73 13.64 -2.58
C CYS A 500 5.79 14.33 -3.44
N LEU A 501 6.46 15.36 -2.93
CA LEU A 501 7.51 16.05 -3.66
C LEU A 501 8.65 15.08 -4.06
N ALA A 502 9.02 14.20 -3.13
CA ALA A 502 10.11 13.25 -3.31
C ALA A 502 9.84 12.26 -4.45
N GLU A 503 8.67 11.62 -4.47
CA GLU A 503 8.34 10.64 -5.53
C GLU A 503 8.13 11.27 -6.91
N HIS A 504 7.90 12.60 -6.99
CA HIS A 504 7.83 13.35 -8.25
C HIS A 504 9.18 13.96 -8.66
N GLY A 505 10.26 13.69 -7.92
CA GLY A 505 11.59 14.19 -8.25
C GLY A 505 11.74 15.70 -8.05
N TRP A 506 10.89 16.35 -7.25
CA TRP A 506 10.93 17.79 -7.02
C TRP A 506 12.20 18.18 -6.27
N ARG A 507 13.01 19.06 -6.85
CA ARG A 507 14.33 19.41 -6.35
C ARG A 507 14.28 20.66 -5.49
N GLN A 508 15.29 20.87 -4.66
CA GLN A 508 15.34 22.06 -3.82
C GLN A 508 15.42 23.34 -4.67
N GLU A 509 16.08 23.29 -5.82
CA GLU A 509 16.15 24.39 -6.78
C GLU A 509 14.86 24.66 -7.55
N ASP A 510 13.90 23.73 -7.57
CA ASP A 510 12.60 23.93 -8.23
C ASP A 510 11.70 24.88 -7.41
N GLY A 511 12.08 25.14 -6.15
CA GLY A 511 11.55 26.21 -5.33
C GLY A 511 10.38 25.82 -4.43
N VAL A 512 9.78 26.87 -3.84
CA VAL A 512 8.67 26.77 -2.89
C VAL A 512 7.42 26.20 -3.56
N VAL A 513 6.67 25.39 -2.82
CA VAL A 513 5.35 24.89 -3.21
C VAL A 513 4.29 25.31 -2.22
N VAL A 514 3.03 25.23 -2.63
CA VAL A 514 1.87 25.28 -1.71
C VAL A 514 1.36 23.86 -1.50
N GLY A 515 1.18 23.44 -0.26
CA GLY A 515 0.62 22.15 0.09
C GLY A 515 -0.79 22.31 0.66
N ILE A 516 -1.75 21.51 0.17
CA ILE A 516 -3.02 21.28 0.86
C ILE A 516 -2.88 19.95 1.58
N ALA A 517 -2.89 19.98 2.91
CA ALA A 517 -2.72 18.81 3.76
C ALA A 517 -4.02 18.52 4.53
N LEU A 518 -4.80 17.55 4.04
CA LEU A 518 -6.10 17.19 4.63
C LEU A 518 -6.06 15.79 5.24
N ASP A 519 -6.25 15.71 6.54
CA ASP A 519 -6.14 14.47 7.30
C ASP A 519 -7.12 14.37 8.49
N GLY A 520 -7.08 13.24 9.20
CA GLY A 520 -7.72 13.04 10.48
C GLY A 520 -7.04 13.83 11.58
N LEU A 521 -5.85 13.42 12.01
CA LEU A 521 -5.12 14.05 13.10
C LEU A 521 -3.62 13.95 12.80
N GLY A 522 -2.91 15.06 12.91
CA GLY A 522 -1.46 15.07 12.82
C GLY A 522 -0.86 16.15 13.71
N PHE A 523 0.33 15.90 14.22
CA PHE A 523 1.02 16.86 15.08
C PHE A 523 1.62 17.99 14.24
N GLY A 524 1.18 19.21 14.54
CA GLY A 524 1.60 20.45 13.90
C GLY A 524 2.64 21.21 14.72
N ALA A 525 3.03 22.38 14.20
CA ALA A 525 3.87 23.31 14.92
C ALA A 525 3.16 23.86 16.18
N ASP A 526 3.94 24.40 17.11
CA ASP A 526 3.46 25.03 18.35
C ASP A 526 2.57 24.12 19.21
N ASN A 527 2.83 22.81 19.19
CA ASN A 527 2.06 21.76 19.88
C ASN A 527 0.56 21.76 19.53
N GLN A 528 0.21 22.18 18.30
CA GLN A 528 -1.16 22.13 17.81
C GLN A 528 -1.46 20.82 17.10
N LEU A 529 -2.73 20.39 17.16
CA LEU A 529 -3.22 19.28 16.36
C LEU A 529 -3.86 19.83 15.08
N TRP A 530 -3.36 19.36 13.94
CA TRP A 530 -3.76 19.79 12.61
C TRP A 530 -4.48 18.65 11.87
N GLY A 531 -5.09 19.00 10.74
CA GLY A 531 -5.70 18.04 9.83
C GLY A 531 -6.42 18.67 8.63
N GLY A 532 -6.27 19.97 8.40
CA GLY A 532 -6.99 20.68 7.36
C GLY A 532 -6.30 21.98 7.00
N GLU A 533 -5.02 21.88 6.64
CA GLU A 533 -4.13 23.04 6.51
C GLU A 533 -3.80 23.36 5.06
N VAL A 534 -3.61 24.65 4.78
CA VAL A 534 -2.85 25.12 3.63
C VAL A 534 -1.48 25.55 4.13
N LEU A 535 -0.45 24.99 3.53
CA LEU A 535 0.95 25.19 3.88
C LEU A 535 1.70 25.79 2.68
N ALA A 536 2.80 26.49 2.93
CA ALA A 536 3.71 26.95 1.90
C ALA A 536 5.16 26.76 2.35
N GLY A 537 6.03 26.28 1.47
CA GLY A 537 7.42 26.02 1.83
C GLY A 537 8.12 25.02 0.92
N ASP A 538 9.19 24.42 1.46
CA ASP A 538 10.02 23.40 0.81
C ASP A 538 10.31 22.23 1.78
N TYR A 539 11.31 21.40 1.48
CA TYR A 539 11.71 20.30 2.35
C TYR A 539 12.29 20.73 3.71
N ARG A 540 12.82 21.95 3.84
CA ARG A 540 13.48 22.42 5.07
C ARG A 540 12.56 23.24 5.94
N ASN A 541 11.71 24.06 5.35
CA ASN A 541 10.81 24.93 6.07
C ASN A 541 9.42 24.92 5.43
N MET A 542 8.40 24.67 6.24
CA MET A 542 7.02 24.64 5.83
C MET A 542 6.18 25.43 6.82
N ILE A 543 5.50 26.47 6.34
CA ILE A 543 4.71 27.38 7.17
C ILE A 543 3.22 27.26 6.86
N ARG A 544 2.40 27.41 7.89
CA ARG A 544 0.94 27.41 7.77
C ARG A 544 0.45 28.77 7.25
N THR A 545 -0.29 28.76 6.14
CA THR A 545 -0.85 29.98 5.51
C THR A 545 -2.34 30.15 5.77
N GLY A 546 -3.03 29.07 6.16
CA GLY A 546 -4.44 29.08 6.52
C GLY A 546 -4.98 27.66 6.68
N GLY A 547 -6.30 27.53 6.79
CA GLY A 547 -6.97 26.23 6.79
C GLY A 547 -8.30 26.21 7.53
N LEU A 548 -8.64 25.06 8.09
CA LEU A 548 -9.80 24.93 8.97
C LEU A 548 -9.58 25.67 10.30
N PRO A 549 -10.66 26.15 10.93
CA PRO A 549 -10.59 26.64 12.30
C PRO A 549 -10.36 25.47 13.26
N ALA A 550 -9.63 25.72 14.35
CA ALA A 550 -9.42 24.72 15.38
C ALA A 550 -10.68 24.56 16.25
N VAL A 551 -11.32 23.40 16.19
CA VAL A 551 -12.52 23.03 16.96
C VAL A 551 -12.15 22.03 18.04
N SER A 552 -12.81 22.07 19.19
CA SER A 552 -12.51 21.18 20.31
C SER A 552 -12.87 19.72 19.99
N LEU A 553 -12.06 18.78 20.48
CA LEU A 553 -12.21 17.35 20.32
C LEU A 553 -12.61 16.70 21.66
N PRO A 554 -13.89 16.77 22.07
CA PRO A 554 -14.29 16.42 23.44
C PRO A 554 -14.17 14.92 23.70
N GLY A 555 -13.26 14.55 24.60
CA GLY A 555 -12.92 13.17 24.93
C GLY A 555 -11.77 12.58 24.12
N GLY A 556 -10.99 13.40 23.40
CA GLY A 556 -9.83 12.96 22.61
C GLY A 556 -10.21 11.88 21.61
N ASP A 557 -9.59 10.70 21.73
CA ASP A 557 -9.78 9.55 20.84
C ASP A 557 -11.23 9.06 20.74
N LYS A 558 -12.05 9.29 21.79
CA LYS A 558 -13.48 8.98 21.72
C LYS A 558 -14.20 9.75 20.62
N ALA A 559 -13.74 10.94 20.27
CA ALA A 559 -14.35 11.72 19.21
C ALA A 559 -14.03 11.16 17.80
N ALA A 560 -12.93 10.42 17.63
CA ALA A 560 -12.64 9.71 16.39
C ALA A 560 -13.54 8.47 16.21
N THR A 561 -14.03 7.88 17.30
CA THR A 561 -14.92 6.70 17.26
C THR A 561 -16.40 7.05 17.41
N GLN A 562 -16.73 8.23 17.94
CA GLN A 562 -18.11 8.67 18.19
C GLN A 562 -18.39 10.00 17.47
N PRO A 563 -18.78 9.98 16.19
CA PRO A 563 -18.94 11.18 15.36
C PRO A 563 -19.82 12.30 15.94
N TRP A 564 -20.83 11.95 16.76
CA TRP A 564 -21.71 12.92 17.42
C TRP A 564 -20.97 13.90 18.33
N ARG A 565 -19.81 13.50 18.88
CA ARG A 565 -18.93 14.38 19.67
C ARG A 565 -18.37 15.52 18.84
N ASN A 566 -17.96 15.24 17.61
CA ASN A 566 -17.50 16.25 16.67
C ASN A 566 -18.65 17.16 16.27
N LEU A 567 -19.84 16.59 15.99
CA LEU A 567 -21.03 17.39 15.70
C LEU A 567 -21.35 18.38 16.82
N LEU A 568 -21.39 17.91 18.08
CA LEU A 568 -21.63 18.75 19.25
C LEU A 568 -20.63 19.92 19.32
N ALA A 569 -19.33 19.62 19.18
CA ALA A 569 -18.28 20.62 19.25
C ALA A 569 -18.35 21.64 18.11
N HIS A 570 -18.66 21.20 16.89
CA HIS A 570 -18.82 22.10 15.75
C HIS A 570 -20.06 22.98 15.85
N LEU A 571 -21.20 22.46 16.31
CA LEU A 571 -22.41 23.26 16.53
C LEU A 571 -22.18 24.32 17.62
N HIS A 572 -21.53 23.92 18.72
CA HIS A 572 -21.14 24.84 19.78
C HIS A 572 -20.18 25.92 19.28
N HIS A 573 -19.14 25.55 18.51
CA HIS A 573 -18.20 26.49 17.91
C HIS A 573 -18.89 27.47 16.94
N ALA A 574 -19.90 27.01 16.20
CA ALA A 574 -20.69 27.84 15.29
C ALA A 574 -21.72 28.74 16.00
N GLY A 575 -21.89 28.59 17.33
CA GLY A 575 -22.91 29.32 18.10
C GLY A 575 -24.35 28.90 17.78
N LEU A 576 -24.56 27.69 17.26
CA LEU A 576 -25.89 27.17 16.96
C LEU A 576 -26.51 26.52 18.21
N SER A 577 -27.78 26.84 18.48
CA SER A 577 -28.48 26.39 19.69
C SER A 577 -28.90 24.91 19.64
N ALA A 578 -29.26 24.38 20.80
CA ALA A 578 -29.82 23.03 20.96
C ALA A 578 -31.11 22.80 20.14
N ASP A 579 -31.83 23.86 19.75
CA ASP A 579 -33.06 23.78 18.95
C ASP A 579 -32.81 23.65 17.44
N SER A 580 -31.55 23.63 17.01
CA SER A 580 -31.20 23.38 15.60
C SER A 580 -31.74 22.02 15.13
N PRO A 581 -32.26 21.89 13.89
CA PRO A 581 -32.64 20.60 13.31
C PRO A 581 -31.53 19.55 13.33
N LEU A 582 -30.26 19.99 13.37
CA LEU A 582 -29.09 19.13 13.41
C LEU A 582 -28.85 18.50 14.79
N SER A 583 -29.37 19.12 15.85
CA SER A 583 -29.24 18.65 17.23
C SER A 583 -30.03 17.38 17.51
N ALA A 584 -31.02 17.06 16.66
CA ALA A 584 -31.80 15.81 16.75
C ALA A 584 -30.95 14.52 16.60
N ARG A 585 -29.69 14.65 16.17
CA ARG A 585 -28.72 13.54 16.03
C ARG A 585 -27.78 13.43 17.24
N LEU A 586 -27.85 14.36 18.19
CA LEU A 586 -27.07 14.30 19.41
C LEU A 586 -27.76 13.38 20.44
N PRO A 587 -27.01 12.73 21.33
CA PRO A 587 -27.59 11.98 22.44
C PRO A 587 -28.45 12.86 23.35
N GLU A 588 -29.56 12.31 23.87
CA GLU A 588 -30.45 13.03 24.79
C GLU A 588 -29.76 13.42 26.12
N GLN A 589 -28.71 12.68 26.52
CA GLN A 589 -28.01 12.87 27.80
C GLN A 589 -26.51 13.12 27.58
N GLY A 590 -25.94 13.96 28.45
CA GLY A 590 -24.49 14.18 28.54
C GLY A 590 -23.93 15.32 27.69
N CYS A 591 -24.68 15.87 26.72
CA CYS A 591 -24.22 16.98 25.89
C CYS A 591 -23.86 18.23 26.70
N GLU A 592 -24.67 18.61 27.69
CA GLU A 592 -24.38 19.78 28.56
C GLU A 592 -23.06 19.63 29.33
N LEU A 593 -22.77 18.42 29.82
CA LEU A 593 -21.52 18.15 30.54
C LEU A 593 -20.32 18.25 29.59
N LEU A 594 -20.45 17.72 28.37
CA LEU A 594 -19.40 17.83 27.36
C LEU A 594 -19.18 19.29 26.94
N ILE A 595 -20.24 20.10 26.80
CA ILE A 595 -20.11 21.54 26.52
C ILE A 595 -19.33 22.22 27.63
N LYS A 596 -19.67 21.99 28.91
CA LYS A 596 -18.89 22.53 30.04
C LYS A 596 -17.43 22.09 30.01
N ALA A 597 -17.17 20.82 29.66
CA ALA A 597 -15.80 20.32 29.52
C ALA A 597 -15.06 21.05 28.38
N ILE A 598 -15.71 21.32 27.26
CA ILE A 598 -15.18 22.10 26.14
C ILE A 598 -14.83 23.53 26.58
N GLU A 599 -15.76 24.20 27.27
CA GLU A 599 -15.57 25.57 27.77
C GLU A 599 -14.42 25.66 28.78
N GLN A 600 -14.23 24.62 29.59
CA GLN A 600 -13.18 24.53 30.60
C GLN A 600 -11.86 23.94 30.05
N GLY A 601 -11.82 23.50 28.79
CA GLY A 601 -10.63 22.87 28.20
C GLY A 601 -10.27 21.51 28.77
N ILE A 602 -11.21 20.80 29.40
CA ILE A 602 -10.97 19.52 30.08
C ILE A 602 -11.11 18.38 29.07
N ASN A 603 -9.99 17.71 28.76
CA ASN A 603 -9.92 16.59 27.81
C ASN A 603 -10.61 16.93 26.47
N SER A 604 -10.40 18.17 26.00
CA SER A 604 -11.02 18.72 24.80
C SER A 604 -9.98 19.51 23.98
N PRO A 605 -8.89 18.87 23.53
CA PRO A 605 -7.87 19.55 22.74
C PRO A 605 -8.48 20.16 21.48
N ARG A 606 -7.97 21.31 21.04
CA ARG A 606 -8.45 21.97 19.82
C ARG A 606 -7.69 21.44 18.60
N VAL A 607 -8.42 21.15 17.54
CA VAL A 607 -7.90 20.55 16.32
C VAL A 607 -8.54 21.17 15.07
N SER A 608 -7.74 21.49 14.06
CA SER A 608 -8.21 21.94 12.73
C SER A 608 -8.39 20.76 11.76
N SER A 609 -9.12 19.72 12.19
CA SER A 609 -9.19 18.45 11.46
C SER A 609 -10.26 18.43 10.36
N CYS A 610 -9.85 18.07 9.14
CA CYS A 610 -10.77 17.80 8.05
C CYS A 610 -11.52 16.48 8.27
N GLY A 611 -10.84 15.43 8.71
CA GLY A 611 -11.49 14.14 9.02
C GLY A 611 -12.59 14.25 10.08
N ARG A 612 -12.35 15.00 11.16
CA ARG A 612 -13.36 15.21 12.22
C ARG A 612 -14.53 16.09 11.76
N LEU A 613 -14.29 17.05 10.86
CA LEU A 613 -15.36 17.80 10.20
C LEU A 613 -16.23 16.87 9.35
N PHE A 614 -15.63 15.95 8.58
CA PHE A 614 -16.35 14.93 7.82
C PHE A 614 -17.20 14.03 8.73
N ASP A 615 -16.64 13.57 9.86
CA ASP A 615 -17.37 12.78 10.86
C ASP A 615 -18.59 13.55 11.39
N ALA A 616 -18.41 14.84 11.72
CA ALA A 616 -19.49 15.70 12.19
C ALA A 616 -20.62 15.86 11.15
N VAL A 617 -20.27 16.09 9.88
CA VAL A 617 -21.26 16.24 8.80
C VAL A 617 -21.98 14.92 8.52
N ALA A 618 -21.26 13.80 8.48
CA ALA A 618 -21.86 12.47 8.30
C ALA A 618 -22.87 12.14 9.41
N CYS A 619 -22.54 12.50 10.66
CA CYS A 619 -23.45 12.38 11.80
C CYS A 619 -24.67 13.29 11.66
N ALA A 620 -24.47 14.56 11.29
CA ALA A 620 -25.55 15.54 11.08
C ALA A 620 -26.58 15.06 10.04
N LEU A 621 -26.10 14.38 8.98
CA LEU A 621 -26.95 13.83 7.92
C LEU A 621 -27.55 12.47 8.27
N GLY A 622 -27.23 11.90 9.43
CA GLY A 622 -27.75 10.60 9.87
C GLY A 622 -27.19 9.41 9.08
N LEU A 623 -26.03 9.57 8.43
CA LEU A 623 -25.37 8.49 7.69
C LEU A 623 -24.70 7.48 8.63
N ILE A 624 -24.33 7.95 9.82
CA ILE A 624 -23.79 7.13 10.91
C ILE A 624 -24.58 7.45 12.18
N SER A 625 -25.24 6.44 12.75
CA SER A 625 -26.08 6.57 13.94
C SER A 625 -25.41 6.08 15.23
N GLY A 626 -24.28 5.36 15.13
CA GLY A 626 -23.55 4.79 16.26
C GLY A 626 -22.05 5.08 16.20
N PRO A 627 -21.24 4.42 17.05
CA PRO A 627 -19.80 4.47 16.93
C PRO A 627 -19.35 3.93 15.56
N VAL A 628 -18.33 4.56 14.98
CA VAL A 628 -17.68 3.99 13.79
C VAL A 628 -16.92 2.72 14.18
N SER A 629 -16.94 1.75 13.29
CA SER A 629 -16.31 0.43 13.44
C SER A 629 -14.95 0.33 12.78
N TRP A 630 -14.58 1.32 11.96
CA TRP A 630 -13.25 1.46 11.38
C TRP A 630 -12.94 2.92 11.03
N GLU A 631 -11.65 3.23 10.96
CA GLU A 631 -11.17 4.57 10.68
C GLU A 631 -11.59 5.06 9.29
N GLY A 632 -12.24 6.22 9.21
CA GLY A 632 -12.71 6.83 7.96
C GLY A 632 -14.11 6.37 7.51
N GLU A 633 -14.79 5.51 8.27
CA GLU A 633 -16.12 4.98 7.92
C GLU A 633 -17.13 6.09 7.58
N ALA A 634 -17.24 7.09 8.45
CA ALA A 634 -18.18 8.19 8.29
C ALA A 634 -17.84 9.06 7.07
N ALA A 635 -16.55 9.33 6.84
CA ALA A 635 -16.08 10.09 5.70
C ALA A 635 -16.35 9.36 4.37
N CYS A 636 -16.10 8.05 4.29
CA CYS A 636 -16.38 7.24 3.11
C CYS A 636 -17.88 7.09 2.84
N ALA A 637 -18.71 6.96 3.88
CA ALA A 637 -20.16 6.94 3.74
C ALA A 637 -20.69 8.29 3.21
N LEU A 638 -20.14 9.40 3.72
CA LEU A 638 -20.49 10.75 3.27
C LEU A 638 -20.11 10.99 1.80
N GLU A 639 -18.93 10.55 1.38
CA GLU A 639 -18.51 10.59 -0.02
C GLU A 639 -19.44 9.78 -0.93
N SER A 640 -19.73 8.54 -0.54
CA SER A 640 -20.59 7.63 -1.32
C SER A 640 -22.00 8.22 -1.47
N HIS A 641 -22.51 8.88 -0.45
CA HIS A 641 -23.81 9.56 -0.50
C HIS A 641 -23.77 10.81 -1.38
N ALA A 642 -22.69 11.59 -1.35
CA ALA A 642 -22.50 12.74 -2.23
C ALA A 642 -22.40 12.34 -3.71
N LEU A 643 -21.75 11.22 -4.01
CA LEU A 643 -21.60 10.69 -5.38
C LEU A 643 -22.95 10.32 -6.02
N GLN A 644 -23.94 9.87 -5.24
CA GLN A 644 -25.29 9.61 -5.73
C GLN A 644 -25.92 10.87 -6.37
N CYS A 645 -25.72 12.03 -5.74
CA CYS A 645 -26.19 13.31 -6.28
C CYS A 645 -25.33 13.76 -7.48
N HIS A 646 -24.00 13.60 -7.41
CA HIS A 646 -23.09 13.99 -8.49
C HIS A 646 -23.41 13.27 -9.80
N ASN A 647 -23.60 11.95 -9.73
CA ASN A 647 -23.83 11.09 -10.90
C ASN A 647 -25.20 11.33 -11.56
N GLN A 648 -26.17 11.89 -10.85
CA GLN A 648 -27.46 12.29 -11.42
C GLN A 648 -27.38 13.58 -12.26
N GLY A 649 -26.26 14.31 -12.23
CA GLY A 649 -25.96 15.43 -13.13
C GLY A 649 -26.81 16.70 -12.95
N GLY A 650 -27.78 16.69 -12.02
CA GLY A 650 -28.76 17.76 -11.86
C GLY A 650 -28.31 18.96 -11.02
N MET A 651 -27.23 18.84 -10.24
CA MET A 651 -26.82 19.88 -9.29
C MET A 651 -25.47 20.50 -9.65
N ARG A 652 -25.48 21.82 -9.89
CA ARG A 652 -24.26 22.63 -10.03
C ARG A 652 -24.31 23.76 -9.01
N THR A 653 -23.44 23.68 -8.00
CA THR A 653 -23.15 24.80 -7.11
C THR A 653 -21.69 25.17 -7.29
N THR A 654 -21.36 26.45 -7.25
CA THR A 654 -19.97 26.97 -7.28
C THR A 654 -19.65 27.78 -6.03
N LYS A 655 -20.52 27.69 -5.01
CA LYS A 655 -20.35 28.44 -3.77
C LYS A 655 -19.07 28.03 -3.05
N SER A 656 -18.39 28.99 -2.47
CA SER A 656 -17.31 28.82 -1.49
C SER A 656 -17.77 29.33 -0.12
N LEU A 657 -17.03 28.98 0.92
CA LEU A 657 -17.20 29.49 2.27
C LEU A 657 -16.41 30.80 2.44
N PRO A 658 -16.89 31.73 3.30
CA PRO A 658 -16.10 32.88 3.69
C PRO A 658 -14.83 32.46 4.43
N VAL A 659 -13.78 33.27 4.30
CA VAL A 659 -12.51 33.11 5.04
C VAL A 659 -12.38 34.30 5.98
N ASN A 660 -12.04 34.02 7.24
CA ASN A 660 -11.82 35.01 8.28
C ASN A 660 -10.48 35.76 8.08
N PRO A 661 -10.25 36.91 8.73
CA PRO A 661 -9.01 37.67 8.60
C PRO A 661 -7.73 36.91 8.99
N ASP A 662 -7.83 35.85 9.80
CA ASP A 662 -6.73 34.96 10.20
C ASP A 662 -6.50 33.80 9.23
N ASN A 663 -7.06 33.88 8.02
CA ASN A 663 -7.04 32.83 6.99
C ASN A 663 -7.65 31.49 7.45
N THR A 664 -8.59 31.50 8.40
CA THR A 664 -9.40 30.33 8.75
C THR A 664 -10.75 30.31 8.03
N ILE A 665 -11.24 29.14 7.66
CA ILE A 665 -12.54 28.99 7.01
C ILE A 665 -13.67 29.26 8.01
N ASN A 666 -14.63 30.13 7.66
CA ASN A 666 -15.85 30.31 8.42
C ASN A 666 -16.86 29.21 8.09
N LEU A 667 -17.08 28.29 9.04
CA LEU A 667 -17.95 27.13 8.87
C LEU A 667 -19.44 27.43 9.15
N LEU A 668 -19.83 28.61 9.65
CA LEU A 668 -21.23 28.91 9.96
C LEU A 668 -22.17 28.74 8.75
N PRO A 669 -21.86 29.27 7.55
CA PRO A 669 -22.71 29.08 6.37
C PRO A 669 -22.85 27.61 5.95
N LEU A 670 -21.84 26.78 6.24
CA LEU A 670 -21.92 25.34 6.00
C LEU A 670 -22.99 24.72 6.89
N TRP A 671 -22.94 24.97 8.19
CA TRP A 671 -23.91 24.41 9.14
C TRP A 671 -25.34 24.90 8.90
N MET A 672 -25.51 26.17 8.49
CA MET A 672 -26.81 26.69 8.06
C MET A 672 -27.36 25.95 6.84
N MET A 673 -26.50 25.64 5.85
CA MET A 673 -26.89 24.84 4.68
C MET A 673 -27.29 23.42 5.06
N LEU A 674 -26.58 22.79 6.01
CA LEU A 674 -26.91 21.45 6.49
C LEU A 674 -28.23 21.42 7.27
N ALA A 675 -28.59 22.50 7.96
CA ALA A 675 -29.85 22.64 8.69
C ALA A 675 -31.07 22.88 7.78
N ASP A 676 -30.86 23.24 6.50
CA ASP A 676 -31.95 23.53 5.56
C ASP A 676 -32.81 22.30 5.28
N GLY A 677 -34.06 22.30 5.74
CA GLY A 677 -35.01 21.20 5.55
C GLY A 677 -35.49 21.00 4.12
N SER A 678 -35.24 21.96 3.21
CA SER A 678 -35.64 21.84 1.79
C SER A 678 -34.71 20.96 0.97
N LEU A 679 -33.51 20.64 1.48
CA LEU A 679 -32.50 19.84 0.79
C LEU A 679 -32.51 18.40 1.30
N THR A 680 -32.35 17.46 0.38
CA THR A 680 -32.10 16.05 0.72
C THR A 680 -30.70 15.87 1.32
N SER A 681 -30.49 14.76 2.02
CA SER A 681 -29.17 14.43 2.60
C SER A 681 -28.08 14.26 1.54
N ALA A 682 -28.39 13.72 0.35
CA ALA A 682 -27.43 13.55 -0.73
C ALA A 682 -26.99 14.92 -1.30
N GLU A 683 -27.94 15.84 -1.46
CA GLU A 683 -27.65 17.20 -1.92
C GLU A 683 -26.82 17.98 -0.89
N LYS A 684 -27.13 17.82 0.41
CA LYS A 684 -26.33 18.39 1.50
C LYS A 684 -24.90 17.87 1.50
N ALA A 685 -24.73 16.55 1.38
CA ALA A 685 -23.42 15.92 1.31
C ALA A 685 -22.63 16.44 0.09
N PHE A 686 -23.26 16.53 -1.08
CA PHE A 686 -22.64 17.07 -2.29
C PHE A 686 -22.22 18.53 -2.13
N ARG A 687 -23.13 19.40 -1.64
CA ARG A 687 -22.84 20.82 -1.43
C ARG A 687 -21.75 21.04 -0.39
N PHE A 688 -21.68 20.22 0.66
CA PHE A 688 -20.58 20.24 1.62
C PHE A 688 -19.23 20.04 0.93
N HIS A 689 -19.09 18.98 0.12
CA HIS A 689 -17.85 18.71 -0.61
C HIS A 689 -17.47 19.90 -1.49
N VAL A 690 -18.41 20.39 -2.31
CA VAL A 690 -18.13 21.50 -3.24
C VAL A 690 -17.73 22.78 -2.50
N MET A 691 -18.45 23.15 -1.44
CA MET A 691 -18.16 24.37 -0.67
C MET A 691 -16.77 24.29 -0.02
N LEU A 692 -16.42 23.14 0.53
CA LEU A 692 -15.12 22.93 1.16
C LEU A 692 -13.98 22.97 0.12
N THR A 693 -14.12 22.25 -1.00
CA THR A 693 -13.09 22.17 -2.05
C THR A 693 -12.84 23.49 -2.73
N ASN A 694 -13.90 24.23 -3.06
CA ASN A 694 -13.76 25.55 -3.69
C ASN A 694 -13.03 26.53 -2.76
N THR A 695 -13.26 26.41 -1.45
CA THR A 695 -12.61 27.27 -0.46
C THR A 695 -11.13 26.93 -0.33
N PHE A 696 -10.78 25.64 -0.20
CA PHE A 696 -9.38 25.21 -0.16
C PHE A 696 -8.64 25.52 -1.46
N ALA A 697 -9.26 25.31 -2.62
CA ALA A 697 -8.68 25.68 -3.90
C ALA A 697 -8.37 27.19 -3.95
N LYS A 698 -9.32 28.04 -3.57
CA LYS A 698 -9.10 29.49 -3.52
C LYS A 698 -8.00 29.89 -2.54
N MET A 699 -7.97 29.28 -1.35
CA MET A 699 -6.93 29.57 -0.36
C MET A 699 -5.53 29.15 -0.83
N ALA A 700 -5.43 27.97 -1.46
CA ALA A 700 -4.18 27.48 -2.05
C ALA A 700 -3.75 28.35 -3.23
N ASP A 701 -4.69 28.82 -4.06
CA ASP A 701 -4.40 29.72 -5.18
C ASP A 701 -3.86 31.07 -4.70
N ASN A 702 -4.53 31.67 -3.70
CA ASN A 702 -4.05 32.91 -3.05
C ASN A 702 -2.66 32.73 -2.43
N ALA A 703 -2.41 31.60 -1.76
CA ALA A 703 -1.09 31.29 -1.24
C ALA A 703 -0.08 31.12 -2.38
N ALA A 704 -0.44 30.46 -3.47
CA ALA A 704 0.45 30.27 -4.62
C ALA A 704 0.84 31.60 -5.27
N GLU A 705 -0.09 32.57 -5.35
CA GLU A 705 0.20 33.95 -5.75
C GLU A 705 1.16 34.64 -4.78
N GLN A 706 0.88 34.57 -3.47
CA GLN A 706 1.70 35.19 -2.43
C GLN A 706 3.13 34.66 -2.41
N TYR A 707 3.32 33.36 -2.57
CA TYR A 707 4.63 32.69 -2.57
C TYR A 707 5.22 32.53 -3.97
N GLN A 708 4.59 33.13 -4.99
CA GLN A 708 5.07 33.15 -6.38
C GLN A 708 5.42 31.77 -6.94
N THR A 709 4.60 30.77 -6.61
CA THR A 709 4.76 29.40 -7.10
C THR A 709 3.61 29.00 -8.03
N ASN A 710 3.92 28.14 -8.98
CA ASN A 710 2.90 27.52 -9.82
C ASN A 710 2.50 26.12 -9.34
N THR A 711 3.19 25.57 -8.34
CA THR A 711 3.04 24.17 -7.93
C THR A 711 2.22 24.05 -6.66
N VAL A 712 1.19 23.22 -6.71
CA VAL A 712 0.35 22.87 -5.56
C VAL A 712 0.39 21.36 -5.34
N VAL A 713 0.66 20.95 -4.10
CA VAL A 713 0.72 19.54 -3.68
C VAL A 713 -0.55 19.18 -2.92
N LEU A 714 -1.16 18.04 -3.24
CA LEU A 714 -2.33 17.50 -2.55
C LEU A 714 -1.93 16.23 -1.79
N SER A 715 -1.99 16.24 -0.45
CA SER A 715 -1.61 15.07 0.37
C SER A 715 -2.35 15.02 1.72
N GLY A 716 -2.25 13.91 2.43
CA GLY A 716 -3.03 13.61 3.65
C GLY A 716 -4.16 12.60 3.39
N GLY A 717 -4.54 11.87 4.44
CA GLY A 717 -5.46 10.73 4.34
C GLY A 717 -6.84 11.05 3.76
N VAL A 718 -7.32 12.29 3.88
CA VAL A 718 -8.64 12.72 3.38
C VAL A 718 -8.64 12.91 1.85
N PHE A 719 -7.48 13.04 1.19
CA PHE A 719 -7.39 13.02 -0.29
C PHE A 719 -7.63 11.65 -0.92
N ASN A 720 -7.87 10.61 -0.10
CA ASN A 720 -8.53 9.40 -0.59
C ASN A 720 -9.98 9.67 -1.02
N ASN A 721 -10.58 10.81 -0.67
CA ASN A 721 -11.88 11.23 -1.19
C ASN A 721 -11.75 11.75 -2.62
N ARG A 722 -12.42 11.05 -3.55
CA ARG A 722 -12.38 11.28 -4.99
C ARG A 722 -13.04 12.60 -5.38
N LEU A 723 -14.14 12.95 -4.72
CA LEU A 723 -14.82 14.23 -4.96
C LEU A 723 -13.92 15.40 -4.56
N LEU A 724 -13.30 15.34 -3.37
CA LEU A 724 -12.39 16.38 -2.91
C LEU A 724 -11.26 16.61 -3.89
N ARG A 725 -10.56 15.53 -4.26
CA ARG A 725 -9.46 15.59 -5.22
C ARG A 725 -9.94 16.17 -6.56
N SER A 726 -11.03 15.65 -7.12
CA SER A 726 -11.52 16.09 -8.43
C SER A 726 -11.89 17.57 -8.46
N PHE A 727 -12.56 18.07 -7.42
CA PHE A 727 -13.02 19.47 -7.38
C PHE A 727 -11.89 20.44 -7.07
N ILE A 728 -10.92 20.06 -6.23
CA ILE A 728 -9.71 20.87 -6.02
C ILE A 728 -8.90 20.96 -7.31
N LYS A 729 -8.66 19.84 -8.01
CA LYS A 729 -7.98 19.82 -9.32
C LYS A 729 -8.72 20.69 -10.34
N ALA A 730 -10.05 20.59 -10.41
CA ALA A 730 -10.87 21.40 -11.30
C ALA A 730 -10.83 22.91 -10.96
N GLY A 731 -10.67 23.26 -9.68
CA GLY A 731 -10.52 24.65 -9.23
C GLY A 731 -9.13 25.25 -9.45
N LEU A 732 -8.13 24.43 -9.79
CA LEU A 732 -6.72 24.81 -9.89
C LEU A 732 -6.09 24.40 -11.23
N THR A 733 -6.87 24.36 -12.32
CA THR A 733 -6.38 23.86 -13.63
C THR A 733 -5.24 24.69 -14.24
N HIS A 734 -5.06 25.94 -13.79
CA HIS A 734 -3.94 26.80 -14.20
C HIS A 734 -2.65 26.57 -13.40
N ARG A 735 -2.71 25.75 -12.34
CA ARG A 735 -1.56 25.38 -11.51
C ARG A 735 -1.03 23.99 -11.89
N HIS A 736 0.22 23.75 -11.57
CA HIS A 736 0.82 22.41 -11.65
C HIS A 736 0.48 21.64 -10.38
N ILE A 737 -0.36 20.61 -10.50
CA ILE A 737 -0.81 19.80 -9.35
C ILE A 737 0.02 18.53 -9.22
N LEU A 738 0.60 18.33 -8.04
CA LEU A 738 1.27 17.09 -7.65
C LEU A 738 0.43 16.33 -6.62
N GLU A 739 0.35 15.01 -6.79
CA GLU A 739 -0.36 14.10 -5.89
C GLU A 739 0.39 12.76 -5.76
N PRO A 740 0.35 12.09 -4.58
CA PRO A 740 0.98 10.80 -4.39
C PRO A 740 0.46 9.72 -5.34
N ARG A 741 1.38 8.96 -5.95
CA ARG A 741 1.12 7.88 -6.92
C ARG A 741 1.72 6.54 -6.46
N GLN A 742 3.01 6.52 -6.11
CA GLN A 742 3.71 5.31 -5.68
C GLN A 742 3.57 5.11 -4.17
N LEU A 743 3.54 6.21 -3.42
CA LEU A 743 3.30 6.23 -1.99
C LEU A 743 1.82 6.50 -1.67
N PRO A 744 1.29 5.96 -0.56
CA PRO A 744 -0.01 6.38 -0.06
C PRO A 744 -0.03 7.88 0.27
N CYS A 745 -1.15 8.56 0.00
CA CYS A 745 -1.34 9.94 0.43
C CYS A 745 -1.63 10.07 1.94
N GLY A 746 -1.99 8.97 2.61
CA GLY A 746 -2.14 8.93 4.07
C GLY A 746 -0.86 8.46 4.77
N ASP A 747 -0.97 8.15 6.06
CA ASP A 747 0.16 7.88 6.98
C ASP A 747 1.09 6.73 6.55
N GLY A 748 0.63 5.84 5.66
CA GLY A 748 1.51 4.84 5.06
C GLY A 748 2.64 5.41 4.19
N GLY A 749 2.59 6.71 3.84
CA GLY A 749 3.61 7.40 3.04
C GLY A 749 4.52 8.35 3.82
N ILE A 750 4.19 8.73 5.07
CA ILE A 750 4.89 9.85 5.74
C ILE A 750 6.34 9.55 6.11
N ALA A 751 6.71 8.28 6.35
CA ALA A 751 8.10 7.93 6.64
C ALA A 751 9.05 8.30 5.50
N ALA A 752 8.60 8.21 4.24
CA ALA A 752 9.39 8.67 3.10
C ALA A 752 9.66 10.18 3.16
N GLY A 753 8.62 10.98 3.46
CA GLY A 753 8.76 12.42 3.63
C GLY A 753 9.67 12.79 4.80
N GLN A 754 9.55 12.09 5.93
CA GLN A 754 10.42 12.26 7.10
C GLN A 754 11.89 11.99 6.76
N ALA A 755 12.17 10.90 6.03
CA ALA A 755 13.54 10.55 5.64
C ALA A 755 14.17 11.64 4.76
N VAL A 756 13.42 12.17 3.78
CA VAL A 756 13.90 13.23 2.88
C VAL A 756 14.09 14.56 3.62
N ILE A 757 13.14 14.96 4.47
CA ILE A 757 13.25 16.17 5.29
C ILE A 757 14.50 16.09 6.17
N ALA A 758 14.71 14.96 6.84
CA ALA A 758 15.89 14.73 7.67
C ALA A 758 17.18 14.84 6.86
N ALA A 759 17.28 14.15 5.72
CA ALA A 759 18.48 14.19 4.87
C ALA A 759 18.81 15.61 4.35
N LEU A 760 17.79 16.40 3.99
CA LEU A 760 17.97 17.72 3.40
C LEU A 760 18.11 18.86 4.40
N SER A 761 17.68 18.67 5.66
CA SER A 761 17.77 19.69 6.71
C SER A 761 19.19 19.86 7.27
N GLY A 762 20.08 18.89 7.05
CA GLY A 762 21.47 18.92 7.47
C GLY A 762 21.61 18.82 9.00
N PHE A 763 22.15 17.71 9.49
CA PHE A 763 22.41 17.57 10.93
C PHE A 763 23.67 18.35 11.27
N GLY A 764 23.54 19.43 12.03
CA GLY A 764 24.70 20.07 12.65
C GLY A 764 25.45 19.02 13.45
N THR A 765 26.73 18.82 13.15
CA THR A 765 27.62 18.06 14.04
C THR A 765 27.59 18.74 15.40
N CYS A 766 27.00 18.10 16.41
CA CYS A 766 27.12 18.54 17.79
C CYS A 766 28.58 18.50 18.24
#